data_AF-A0A0V1GRM8-F1
#
_entry.id   AF-A0A0V1GRM8-F1
#
_cell.length_a   1.000
_cell.length_b   1.000
_cell.length_c   1.000
_cell.angle_alpha   90.00
_cell.angle_beta   90.00
_cell.angle_gamma   90.00
#
_symmetry.space_group_name_H-M   'P 1'
#
loop_
_entity.id
_entity.type
_entity.pdbx_description
1 polymer ?
#
loop_
_entity_poly.entity_id
_entity_poly.type
_entity_poly.pdbx_seq_one_letter_code
_entity_poly.pdbx_strand_id
1 'polypeptide(L)'
;MDELIERLEQSGVGFKIGNTEVVTLAFADDIILASSSHRGMERLLSITHDFVKVRGLQLNIKKCKGIRLVRTPKTKSLVQDTSKTFKVPQAGEHLHVPMVGPGEPIKVLGVTITPDGKPSFNLGTLEGTLERIRKAPLKPAQKLATVRDYLIPALEYQLGVPGVGKRVLEDVDTSIRHSVKRFLHLPHTGMNSMFLTMPVKDGGLGLRPLRTQHIARVAVGTNSMINSADPTSQTIASMPQHQKSLHAALKHFSVPTASKDTLKKGKRQLLRAEIAELTETYQGSCLPSFRKRSVGNSWLSGLNGMRSRDFITGLKLRFGVIETRSQKWRGRTPQNPVVLLCRHCGLSTGQRETAAHISQKCPVTQRLFIQRHNRIVHLVGEHARREGFTVHVEHALKSAGQVYKPDLILIKGNAAHILDVAVPWEKGTDMHEHYERKTTKYSRITEDVKAHFGVDSCTVGAIVVGARSSWCASNRLALKACSTSRRTRVRIAWTTDKVQPAAQLAANQPQGEDGDALPRKIRWRVLSEQEDREKTSAPGNGSNGATPPKQGPHYCPHNTPPSTIYPLCINDGSRRPSGCPANTEPSQMPRHLISDAYEWINKIPSVPIYYLAKPQPRERAWQNQRGKKTLLSLTLV
;
A
#
# COMPACT_ATOMS: atom_id res chain seq x y z
N MET A 1 -31.88 -16.22 -20.42
CA MET A 1 -32.11 -14.79 -20.11
C MET A 1 -32.46 -14.05 -21.39
N ASP A 2 -31.69 -14.25 -22.45
CA ASP A 2 -31.89 -13.68 -23.78
C ASP A 2 -33.34 -13.81 -24.30
N GLU A 3 -33.94 -15.01 -24.21
CA GLU A 3 -35.37 -15.25 -24.53
C GLU A 3 -36.38 -14.37 -23.74
N LEU A 4 -36.05 -13.96 -22.50
CA LEU A 4 -36.87 -13.01 -21.74
C LEU A 4 -36.65 -11.59 -22.27
N ILE A 5 -35.40 -11.22 -22.57
CA ILE A 5 -35.06 -9.91 -23.13
C ILE A 5 -35.79 -9.71 -24.48
N GLU A 6 -35.74 -10.70 -25.38
CA GLU A 6 -36.47 -10.69 -26.66
C GLU A 6 -38.00 -10.51 -26.46
N ARG A 7 -38.61 -11.28 -25.54
CA ARG A 7 -40.06 -11.15 -25.23
C ARG A 7 -40.42 -9.77 -24.66
N LEU A 8 -39.53 -9.16 -23.89
CA LEU A 8 -39.72 -7.81 -23.35
C LEU A 8 -39.57 -6.76 -24.46
N GLU A 9 -38.54 -6.87 -25.31
CA GLU A 9 -38.32 -5.98 -26.45
C GLU A 9 -39.48 -6.02 -27.46
N GLN A 10 -40.00 -7.20 -27.77
CA GLN A 10 -41.19 -7.40 -28.62
C GLN A 10 -42.48 -6.76 -28.05
N SER A 11 -42.52 -6.41 -26.77
CA SER A 11 -43.73 -5.87 -26.13
C SER A 11 -44.04 -4.41 -26.50
N GLY A 12 -43.05 -3.63 -26.97
CA GLY A 12 -43.21 -2.25 -27.43
C GLY A 12 -43.72 -1.25 -26.37
N VAL A 13 -43.45 -1.51 -25.09
CA VAL A 13 -43.87 -0.65 -23.96
C VAL A 13 -42.70 -0.14 -23.11
N GLY A 14 -41.52 0.00 -23.73
CA GLY A 14 -40.30 0.47 -23.09
C GLY A 14 -40.29 1.96 -22.76
N PHE A 15 -39.13 2.42 -22.31
CA PHE A 15 -38.82 3.83 -22.11
C PHE A 15 -38.01 4.38 -23.28
N LYS A 16 -38.50 5.42 -23.95
CA LYS A 16 -37.85 6.00 -25.14
C LYS A 16 -36.72 6.94 -24.76
N ILE A 17 -35.53 6.68 -25.29
CA ILE A 17 -34.32 7.47 -25.12
C ILE A 17 -33.84 7.89 -26.51
N GLY A 18 -34.09 9.14 -26.89
CA GLY A 18 -33.82 9.59 -28.26
C GLY A 18 -34.61 8.74 -29.27
N ASN A 19 -33.89 8.07 -30.17
CA ASN A 19 -34.46 7.19 -31.18
C ASN A 19 -34.50 5.70 -30.76
N THR A 20 -33.99 5.35 -29.57
CA THR A 20 -33.99 3.97 -29.07
C THR A 20 -35.04 3.76 -27.98
N GLU A 21 -35.52 2.53 -27.84
CA GLU A 21 -36.48 2.13 -26.81
C GLU A 21 -35.82 1.12 -25.87
N VAL A 22 -35.71 1.48 -24.59
CA VAL A 22 -35.06 0.66 -23.57
C VAL A 22 -36.13 0.00 -22.72
N VAL A 23 -36.23 -1.32 -22.79
CA VAL A 23 -37.21 -2.10 -22.03
C VAL A 23 -36.62 -2.74 -20.78
N THR A 24 -35.38 -3.22 -20.86
CA THR A 24 -34.72 -3.94 -19.76
C THR A 24 -33.21 -3.73 -19.72
N LEU A 25 -32.63 -3.80 -18.54
CA LEU A 25 -31.19 -3.98 -18.32
C LEU A 25 -31.02 -5.20 -17.41
N ALA A 26 -30.22 -6.19 -17.81
CA ALA A 26 -30.06 -7.43 -17.05
C ALA A 26 -28.58 -7.75 -16.77
N PHE A 27 -28.30 -8.24 -15.57
CA PHE A 27 -26.98 -8.77 -15.19
C PHE A 27 -27.17 -9.98 -14.28
N ALA A 28 -26.92 -11.18 -14.80
CA ALA A 28 -27.26 -12.45 -14.14
C ALA A 28 -28.73 -12.52 -13.70
N ASP A 29 -29.01 -12.49 -12.39
CA ASP A 29 -30.35 -12.55 -11.78
C ASP A 29 -30.93 -11.16 -11.38
N ASP A 30 -30.12 -10.10 -11.45
CA ASP A 30 -30.58 -8.72 -11.30
C ASP A 30 -31.17 -8.23 -12.64
N ILE A 31 -32.46 -7.92 -12.66
CA ILE A 31 -33.18 -7.33 -13.81
C ILE A 31 -33.69 -5.94 -13.43
N ILE A 32 -33.50 -4.97 -14.31
CA ILE A 32 -34.13 -3.64 -14.24
C ILE A 32 -35.13 -3.55 -15.37
N LEU A 33 -36.37 -3.17 -15.08
CA LEU A 33 -37.40 -2.91 -16.10
C LEU A 33 -37.60 -1.41 -16.30
N ALA A 34 -37.81 -0.99 -17.54
CA ALA A 34 -38.03 0.40 -17.90
C ALA A 34 -39.25 0.55 -18.81
N SER A 35 -40.19 1.41 -18.42
CA SER A 35 -41.39 1.70 -19.20
C SER A 35 -41.73 3.18 -19.16
N SER A 36 -42.25 3.69 -20.27
CA SER A 36 -42.81 5.05 -20.38
C SER A 36 -44.19 5.22 -19.72
N SER A 37 -44.85 4.13 -19.29
CA SER A 37 -46.19 4.20 -18.67
C SER A 37 -46.41 3.16 -17.57
N HIS A 38 -47.37 3.42 -16.67
CA HIS A 38 -47.75 2.47 -15.60
C HIS A 38 -48.26 1.14 -16.16
N ARG A 39 -49.18 1.19 -17.14
CA ARG A 39 -49.71 0.01 -17.84
C ARG A 39 -48.61 -0.78 -18.57
N GLY A 40 -47.64 -0.08 -19.15
CA GLY A 40 -46.46 -0.70 -19.74
C GLY A 40 -45.65 -1.47 -18.70
N MET A 41 -45.36 -0.88 -17.55
CA MET A 41 -44.65 -1.56 -16.46
C MET A 41 -45.41 -2.80 -15.96
N GLU A 42 -46.74 -2.71 -15.77
CA GLU A 42 -47.59 -3.85 -15.39
C GLU A 42 -47.49 -4.99 -16.43
N ARG A 43 -47.46 -4.66 -17.73
CA ARG A 43 -47.27 -5.64 -18.80
C ARG A 43 -45.88 -6.29 -18.77
N LEU A 44 -44.81 -5.51 -18.58
CA LEU A 44 -43.44 -6.04 -18.48
C LEU A 44 -43.26 -6.95 -17.25
N LEU A 45 -43.89 -6.58 -16.12
CA LEU A 45 -43.91 -7.39 -14.90
C LEU A 45 -44.66 -8.71 -15.10
N SER A 46 -45.80 -8.72 -15.81
CA SER A 46 -46.51 -9.96 -16.15
C SER A 46 -45.65 -10.87 -17.04
N ILE A 47 -45.08 -10.35 -18.14
CA ILE A 47 -44.20 -11.10 -19.04
C ILE A 47 -43.03 -11.73 -18.26
N THR A 48 -42.41 -10.95 -17.37
CA THR A 48 -41.31 -11.41 -16.53
C THR A 48 -41.76 -12.48 -15.53
N HIS A 49 -42.87 -12.25 -14.82
CA HIS A 49 -43.44 -13.21 -13.88
C HIS A 49 -43.75 -14.54 -14.56
N ASP A 50 -44.43 -14.52 -15.71
CA ASP A 50 -44.89 -15.73 -16.39
C ASP A 50 -43.70 -16.53 -16.96
N PHE A 51 -42.69 -15.85 -17.50
CA PHE A 51 -41.42 -16.46 -17.92
C PHE A 51 -40.69 -17.16 -16.78
N VAL A 52 -40.64 -16.53 -15.60
CA VAL A 52 -39.97 -17.01 -14.38
C VAL A 52 -40.75 -18.18 -13.77
N LYS A 53 -42.08 -18.08 -13.69
CA LYS A 53 -43.00 -19.11 -13.16
C LYS A 53 -42.94 -20.41 -13.96
N VAL A 54 -42.94 -20.35 -15.30
CA VAL A 54 -42.82 -21.54 -16.18
C VAL A 54 -41.51 -22.30 -15.93
N ARG A 55 -40.47 -21.63 -15.43
CA ARG A 55 -39.15 -22.22 -15.13
C ARG A 55 -38.99 -22.64 -13.66
N GLY A 56 -40.07 -22.62 -12.87
CA GLY A 56 -40.05 -22.98 -11.45
C GLY A 56 -39.31 -21.99 -10.55
N LEU A 57 -39.05 -20.78 -11.05
CA LEU A 57 -38.40 -19.70 -10.31
C LEU A 57 -39.46 -18.78 -9.67
N GLN A 58 -39.04 -17.92 -8.74
CA GLN A 58 -39.91 -16.93 -8.11
C GLN A 58 -39.21 -15.57 -7.96
N LEU A 59 -39.98 -14.50 -8.08
CA LEU A 59 -39.53 -13.13 -7.84
C LEU A 59 -39.42 -12.87 -6.34
N ASN A 60 -38.34 -12.23 -5.90
CA ASN A 60 -38.13 -11.86 -4.50
C ASN A 60 -38.65 -10.45 -4.24
N ILE A 61 -39.97 -10.30 -4.10
CA ILE A 61 -40.65 -9.00 -3.99
C ILE A 61 -40.10 -8.12 -2.84
N LYS A 62 -39.56 -8.71 -1.77
CA LYS A 62 -38.90 -7.98 -0.68
C LYS A 62 -37.57 -7.32 -1.07
N LYS A 63 -36.86 -7.90 -2.05
CA LYS A 63 -35.66 -7.29 -2.65
C LYS A 63 -36.02 -6.36 -3.82
N CYS A 64 -37.15 -6.60 -4.48
CA CYS A 64 -37.61 -5.74 -5.56
C CYS A 64 -37.89 -4.33 -5.06
N LYS A 65 -37.70 -3.35 -5.95
CA LYS A 65 -37.92 -1.93 -5.67
C LYS A 65 -38.66 -1.30 -6.84
N GLY A 66 -39.54 -0.35 -6.55
CA GLY A 66 -40.28 0.40 -7.57
C GLY A 66 -39.88 1.87 -7.57
N ILE A 67 -39.50 2.39 -8.73
CA ILE A 67 -39.31 3.82 -8.98
C ILE A 67 -40.37 4.28 -9.96
N ARG A 68 -41.07 5.37 -9.64
CA ARG A 68 -42.02 6.01 -10.54
C ARG A 68 -41.85 7.52 -10.50
N LEU A 69 -41.47 8.10 -11.63
CA LEU A 69 -41.31 9.54 -11.81
C LEU A 69 -42.48 10.06 -12.65
N VAL A 70 -43.16 11.08 -12.15
CA VAL A 70 -44.30 11.72 -12.81
C VAL A 70 -43.96 13.18 -13.03
N ARG A 71 -44.34 13.72 -14.21
CA ARG A 71 -44.17 15.13 -14.51
C ARG A 71 -45.26 15.94 -13.81
N THR A 72 -44.89 16.93 -13.02
CA THR A 72 -45.84 17.79 -12.33
C THR A 72 -46.60 18.66 -13.34
N PRO A 73 -47.93 18.81 -13.25
CA PRO A 73 -48.67 19.75 -14.09
C PRO A 73 -48.13 21.18 -13.95
N LYS A 74 -48.12 21.93 -15.07
CA LYS A 74 -47.68 23.34 -15.17
C LYS A 74 -46.19 23.63 -14.90
N THR A 75 -45.41 22.73 -14.31
CA THR A 75 -43.95 22.90 -14.14
C THR A 75 -43.17 21.89 -14.99
N LYS A 76 -41.89 22.19 -15.28
CA LYS A 76 -41.00 21.27 -16.02
C LYS A 76 -40.31 20.25 -15.09
N SER A 77 -40.72 20.12 -13.83
CA SER A 77 -40.11 19.22 -12.85
C SER A 77 -40.71 17.82 -12.90
N LEU A 78 -39.89 16.84 -12.47
CA LEU A 78 -40.30 15.48 -12.17
C LEU A 78 -40.43 15.33 -10.66
N VAL A 79 -41.48 14.66 -10.21
CA VAL A 79 -41.73 14.28 -8.82
C VAL A 79 -41.83 12.76 -8.74
N GLN A 80 -41.26 12.20 -7.68
CA GLN A 80 -41.33 10.77 -7.39
C GLN A 80 -42.68 10.44 -6.76
N ASP A 81 -43.46 9.59 -7.41
CA ASP A 81 -44.83 9.25 -7.01
C ASP A 81 -44.87 7.81 -6.47
N THR A 82 -44.94 7.68 -5.15
CA THR A 82 -45.03 6.41 -4.43
C THR A 82 -46.47 5.92 -4.24
N SER A 83 -47.49 6.67 -4.64
CA SER A 83 -48.91 6.38 -4.34
C SER A 83 -49.47 5.17 -5.09
N LYS A 84 -48.96 4.89 -6.30
CA LYS A 84 -49.31 3.69 -7.08
C LYS A 84 -48.14 2.73 -7.08
N THR A 85 -48.32 1.65 -6.32
CA THR A 85 -47.44 0.49 -6.24
C THR A 85 -47.71 -0.46 -7.41
N PHE A 86 -46.67 -1.12 -7.91
CA PHE A 86 -46.83 -2.18 -8.91
C PHE A 86 -47.28 -3.48 -8.23
N LYS A 87 -48.22 -4.20 -8.86
CA LYS A 87 -48.75 -5.48 -8.38
C LYS A 87 -48.09 -6.64 -9.13
N VAL A 88 -47.72 -7.69 -8.41
CA VAL A 88 -47.24 -8.95 -8.98
C VAL A 88 -48.13 -10.09 -8.45
N PRO A 89 -48.76 -10.88 -9.31
CA PRO A 89 -49.55 -12.03 -8.88
C PRO A 89 -48.62 -13.15 -8.42
N GLN A 90 -48.67 -13.56 -7.14
CA GLN A 90 -47.85 -14.65 -6.62
C GLN A 90 -48.65 -15.48 -5.61
N ALA A 91 -48.63 -16.81 -5.78
CA ALA A 91 -49.33 -17.78 -4.91
C ALA A 91 -50.86 -17.55 -4.70
N GLY A 92 -51.52 -16.82 -5.61
CA GLY A 92 -52.96 -16.50 -5.52
C GLY A 92 -53.26 -15.10 -4.98
N GLU A 93 -52.26 -14.40 -4.42
CA GLU A 93 -52.38 -13.04 -3.93
C GLU A 93 -51.72 -12.02 -4.87
N HIS A 94 -52.12 -10.74 -4.74
CA HIS A 94 -51.47 -9.62 -5.42
C HIS A 94 -50.49 -8.95 -4.45
N LEU A 95 -49.22 -9.34 -4.51
CA LEU A 95 -48.18 -8.73 -3.71
C LEU A 95 -47.71 -7.41 -4.34
N HIS A 96 -47.49 -6.40 -3.51
CA HIS A 96 -47.12 -5.05 -3.93
C HIS A 96 -45.60 -4.85 -3.86
N VAL A 97 -45.01 -4.34 -4.94
CA VAL A 97 -43.58 -3.99 -4.98
C VAL A 97 -43.33 -2.76 -4.09
N PRO A 98 -42.36 -2.80 -3.16
CA PRO A 98 -42.02 -1.65 -2.32
C PRO A 98 -41.53 -0.46 -3.15
N MET A 99 -42.29 0.64 -3.13
CA MET A 99 -41.89 1.89 -3.78
C MET A 99 -40.79 2.57 -2.96
N VAL A 100 -39.76 3.04 -3.66
CA VAL A 100 -38.63 3.77 -3.06
C VAL A 100 -39.08 5.19 -2.71
N GLY A 101 -38.69 5.69 -1.54
CA GLY A 101 -39.00 7.05 -1.09
C GLY A 101 -38.16 8.14 -1.79
N PRO A 102 -38.57 9.42 -1.74
CA PRO A 102 -37.75 10.54 -2.21
C PRO A 102 -36.37 10.56 -1.56
N GLY A 103 -35.32 10.43 -2.37
CA GLY A 103 -33.93 10.41 -1.90
C GLY A 103 -33.49 9.12 -1.19
N GLU A 104 -34.34 8.09 -1.05
CA GLU A 104 -33.95 6.79 -0.50
C GLU A 104 -32.92 6.12 -1.45
N PRO A 105 -31.73 5.73 -0.95
CA PRO A 105 -30.69 5.13 -1.78
C PRO A 105 -31.01 3.70 -2.20
N ILE A 106 -30.86 3.40 -3.49
CA ILE A 106 -31.00 2.07 -4.09
C ILE A 106 -29.60 1.55 -4.42
N LYS A 107 -29.36 0.24 -4.26
CA LYS A 107 -28.09 -0.38 -4.58
C LYS A 107 -28.22 -1.23 -5.85
N VAL A 108 -27.55 -0.80 -6.92
CA VAL A 108 -27.54 -1.48 -8.23
C VAL A 108 -26.10 -1.89 -8.55
N LEU A 109 -25.87 -3.19 -8.77
CA LEU A 109 -24.54 -3.77 -9.07
C LEU A 109 -23.41 -3.31 -8.11
N GLY A 110 -23.74 -3.12 -6.82
CA GLY A 110 -22.77 -2.67 -5.82
C GLY A 110 -22.53 -1.16 -5.74
N VAL A 111 -23.15 -0.36 -6.61
CA VAL A 111 -23.15 1.10 -6.59
C VAL A 111 -24.45 1.61 -5.96
N THR A 112 -24.35 2.61 -5.09
CA THR A 112 -25.54 3.24 -4.50
C THR A 112 -25.96 4.44 -5.35
N ILE A 113 -27.20 4.46 -5.80
CA ILE A 113 -27.81 5.53 -6.60
C ILE A 113 -29.06 6.07 -5.90
N THR A 114 -29.30 7.37 -6.00
CA THR A 114 -30.60 7.96 -5.61
C THR A 114 -31.59 7.90 -6.78
N PRO A 115 -32.91 8.03 -6.54
CA PRO A 115 -33.93 7.86 -7.58
C PRO A 115 -33.88 8.90 -8.72
N ASP A 116 -33.15 10.00 -8.53
CA ASP A 116 -32.81 11.00 -9.55
C ASP A 116 -31.58 10.62 -10.39
N GLY A 117 -31.09 9.38 -10.27
CA GLY A 117 -29.97 8.82 -11.03
C GLY A 117 -28.58 9.25 -10.56
N LYS A 118 -28.46 10.02 -9.48
CA LYS A 118 -27.15 10.45 -8.97
C LYS A 118 -26.49 9.35 -8.13
N PRO A 119 -25.19 9.06 -8.30
CA PRO A 119 -24.49 8.16 -7.39
C PRO A 119 -24.30 8.82 -6.03
N SER A 120 -24.69 8.13 -4.97
CA SER A 120 -24.48 8.56 -3.58
C SER A 120 -23.34 7.77 -2.95
N PHE A 121 -22.52 8.45 -2.13
CA PHE A 121 -21.40 7.82 -1.45
C PHE A 121 -21.35 8.28 0.01
N ASN A 122 -21.34 7.32 0.94
CA ASN A 122 -21.30 7.59 2.37
C ASN A 122 -19.84 7.68 2.85
N LEU A 123 -19.36 8.91 3.07
CA LEU A 123 -18.01 9.17 3.62
C LEU A 123 -17.81 8.53 5.00
N GLY A 124 -18.83 8.48 5.86
CA GLY A 124 -18.75 7.84 7.18
C GLY A 124 -18.48 6.33 7.10
N THR A 125 -19.00 5.64 6.07
CA THR A 125 -18.67 4.23 5.81
C THR A 125 -17.19 4.04 5.45
N LEU A 126 -16.63 4.95 4.66
CA LEU A 126 -15.20 4.98 4.35
C LEU A 126 -14.36 5.28 5.60
N GLU A 127 -14.72 6.30 6.37
CA GLU A 127 -14.01 6.69 7.59
C GLU A 127 -14.00 5.57 8.63
N GLY A 128 -15.15 4.92 8.86
CA GLY A 128 -15.24 3.73 9.70
C GLY A 128 -14.35 2.58 9.19
N THR A 129 -14.22 2.41 7.87
CA THR A 129 -13.34 1.40 7.26
C THR A 129 -11.86 1.75 7.43
N LEU A 130 -11.48 3.01 7.22
CA LEU A 130 -10.13 3.52 7.47
C LEU A 130 -9.75 3.43 8.95
N GLU A 131 -10.70 3.66 9.85
CA GLU A 131 -10.50 3.56 11.30
C GLU A 131 -10.34 2.09 11.74
N ARG A 132 -11.09 1.15 11.15
CA ARG A 132 -10.85 -0.30 11.34
C ARG A 132 -9.45 -0.70 10.86
N ILE A 133 -9.02 -0.26 9.68
CA ILE A 133 -7.64 -0.51 9.17
C ILE A 133 -6.59 0.11 10.12
N ARG A 134 -6.84 1.31 10.66
CA ARG A 134 -5.94 1.99 11.60
C ARG A 134 -5.82 1.22 12.92
N LYS A 135 -6.94 0.72 13.47
CA LYS A 135 -7.00 -0.04 14.73
C LYS A 135 -6.53 -1.49 14.62
N ALA A 136 -6.61 -2.11 13.45
CA ALA A 136 -6.21 -3.51 13.26
C ALA A 136 -4.76 -3.80 13.74
N PRO A 137 -4.46 -5.00 14.29
CA PRO A 137 -3.13 -5.39 14.79
C PRO A 137 -2.12 -5.71 13.67
N LEU A 138 -2.13 -4.91 12.60
CA LEU A 138 -1.27 -5.05 11.41
C LEU A 138 -0.07 -4.10 11.47
N LYS A 139 1.06 -4.51 10.87
CA LYS A 139 2.24 -3.64 10.74
C LYS A 139 1.92 -2.46 9.79
N PRO A 140 2.55 -1.28 9.95
CA PRO A 140 2.21 -0.07 9.16
C PRO A 140 2.28 -0.27 7.64
N ALA A 141 3.26 -1.05 7.14
CA ALA A 141 3.35 -1.38 5.73
C ALA A 141 2.26 -2.35 5.24
N GLN A 142 1.74 -3.23 6.10
CA GLN A 142 0.59 -4.07 5.79
C GLN A 142 -0.68 -3.21 5.69
N LYS A 143 -0.89 -2.28 6.63
CA LYS A 143 -1.99 -1.29 6.57
C LYS A 143 -1.93 -0.46 5.28
N LEU A 144 -0.74 -0.04 4.87
CA LEU A 144 -0.52 0.65 3.58
C LEU A 144 -0.90 -0.22 2.38
N ALA A 145 -0.50 -1.50 2.38
CA ALA A 145 -0.88 -2.45 1.32
C ALA A 145 -2.41 -2.68 1.28
N THR A 146 -3.07 -2.84 2.43
CA THR A 146 -4.55 -2.94 2.50
C THR A 146 -5.23 -1.72 1.86
N VAL A 147 -4.74 -0.50 2.15
CA VAL A 147 -5.29 0.72 1.54
C VAL A 147 -5.01 0.78 0.04
N ARG A 148 -3.77 0.51 -0.39
CA ARG A 148 -3.31 0.66 -1.78
C ARG A 148 -3.88 -0.39 -2.73
N ASP A 149 -3.88 -1.65 -2.29
CA ASP A 149 -4.08 -2.82 -3.17
C ASP A 149 -5.51 -3.37 -3.10
N TYR A 150 -6.30 -3.00 -2.08
CA TYR A 150 -7.68 -3.49 -1.88
C TYR A 150 -8.69 -2.34 -1.74
N LEU A 151 -8.49 -1.39 -0.82
CA LEU A 151 -9.45 -0.31 -0.60
C LEU A 151 -9.56 0.64 -1.80
N ILE A 152 -8.44 1.13 -2.34
CA ILE A 152 -8.46 2.02 -3.51
C ILE A 152 -9.12 1.33 -4.72
N PRO A 153 -8.78 0.09 -5.12
CA PRO A 153 -9.49 -0.61 -6.20
C PRO A 153 -11.00 -0.80 -5.97
N ALA A 154 -11.45 -1.08 -4.74
CA ALA A 154 -12.87 -1.17 -4.43
C ALA A 154 -13.59 0.20 -4.61
N LEU A 155 -12.94 1.29 -4.21
CA LEU A 155 -13.44 2.66 -4.43
C LEU A 155 -13.36 3.08 -5.91
N GLU A 156 -12.33 2.65 -6.66
CA GLU A 156 -12.22 2.85 -8.12
C GLU A 156 -13.41 2.22 -8.88
N TYR A 157 -14.02 1.17 -8.32
CA TYR A 157 -15.27 0.59 -8.82
C TYR A 157 -16.48 1.44 -8.43
N GLN A 158 -16.73 1.63 -7.13
CA GLN A 158 -17.93 2.32 -6.63
C GLN A 158 -18.06 3.77 -7.12
N LEU A 159 -16.93 4.50 -7.15
CA LEU A 159 -16.86 5.88 -7.63
C LEU A 159 -16.49 5.97 -9.12
N GLY A 160 -16.46 4.83 -9.82
CA GLY A 160 -16.10 4.73 -11.23
C GLY A 160 -17.22 5.07 -12.21
N VAL A 161 -18.41 5.42 -11.70
CA VAL A 161 -19.62 5.76 -12.47
C VAL A 161 -19.71 7.26 -12.80
N PRO A 162 -20.37 7.66 -13.90
CA PRO A 162 -20.67 9.06 -14.19
C PRO A 162 -21.53 9.71 -13.09
N GLY A 163 -21.47 11.04 -12.98
CA GLY A 163 -22.30 11.82 -12.05
C GLY A 163 -21.75 11.99 -10.62
N VAL A 164 -20.64 11.33 -10.25
CA VAL A 164 -19.98 11.56 -8.95
C VAL A 164 -19.42 12.99 -8.87
N GLY A 165 -19.76 13.71 -7.80
CA GLY A 165 -19.29 15.08 -7.59
C GLY A 165 -17.78 15.18 -7.34
N LYS A 166 -17.12 16.17 -7.96
CA LYS A 166 -15.68 16.49 -7.77
C LYS A 166 -15.28 16.55 -6.29
N ARG A 167 -16.10 17.21 -5.46
CA ARG A 167 -15.86 17.38 -4.02
C ARG A 167 -15.81 16.05 -3.27
N VAL A 168 -16.71 15.12 -3.58
CA VAL A 168 -16.73 13.77 -2.97
C VAL A 168 -15.42 13.02 -3.25
N LEU A 169 -14.93 13.07 -4.50
CA LEU A 169 -13.65 12.45 -4.87
C LEU A 169 -12.46 13.08 -4.12
N GLU A 170 -12.48 14.40 -3.95
CA GLU A 170 -11.45 15.16 -3.24
C GLU A 170 -11.48 14.91 -1.72
N ASP A 171 -12.67 14.76 -1.12
CA ASP A 171 -12.87 14.41 0.28
C ASP A 171 -12.41 12.96 0.55
N VAL A 172 -12.77 12.00 -0.31
CA VAL A 172 -12.30 10.60 -0.23
C VAL A 172 -10.77 10.52 -0.34
N ASP A 173 -10.17 11.14 -1.36
CA ASP A 173 -8.72 11.16 -1.55
C ASP A 173 -8.03 11.83 -0.33
N THR A 174 -8.67 12.82 0.29
CA THR A 174 -8.17 13.50 1.50
C THR A 174 -8.23 12.61 2.73
N SER A 175 -9.35 11.93 2.98
CA SER A 175 -9.52 10.98 4.09
C SER A 175 -8.52 9.82 4.01
N ILE A 176 -8.28 9.27 2.81
CA ILE A 176 -7.25 8.25 2.56
C ILE A 176 -5.86 8.80 2.91
N ARG A 177 -5.47 9.97 2.38
CA ARG A 177 -4.15 10.58 2.68
C ARG A 177 -3.99 10.86 4.18
N HIS A 178 -5.02 11.34 4.86
CA HIS A 178 -4.98 11.62 6.30
C HIS A 178 -4.83 10.35 7.14
N SER A 179 -5.60 9.28 6.85
CA SER A 179 -5.48 8.01 7.56
C SER A 179 -4.07 7.40 7.40
N VAL A 180 -3.55 7.40 6.16
CA VAL A 180 -2.20 6.90 5.86
C VAL A 180 -1.12 7.71 6.59
N LYS A 181 -1.22 9.05 6.59
CA LYS A 181 -0.29 9.90 7.36
C LYS A 181 -0.30 9.54 8.85
N ARG A 182 -1.48 9.33 9.45
CA ARG A 182 -1.62 8.96 10.87
C ARG A 182 -0.89 7.64 11.21
N PHE A 183 -1.20 6.53 10.52
CA PHE A 183 -0.60 5.23 10.87
C PHE A 183 0.86 5.05 10.40
N LEU A 184 1.35 5.89 9.49
CA LEU A 184 2.77 5.98 9.13
C LEU A 184 3.53 7.05 9.94
N HIS A 185 2.87 7.76 10.86
CA HIS A 185 3.44 8.87 11.64
C HIS A 185 4.15 9.94 10.78
N LEU A 186 3.60 10.23 9.59
CA LEU A 186 4.09 11.24 8.67
C LEU A 186 3.43 12.60 8.97
N PRO A 187 4.12 13.74 8.78
CA PRO A 187 3.56 15.05 9.06
C PRO A 187 2.26 15.36 8.30
N HIS A 188 1.27 15.88 9.04
CA HIS A 188 -0.01 16.34 8.48
C HIS A 188 0.19 17.51 7.53
N THR A 189 0.95 18.53 7.94
CA THR A 189 1.33 19.71 7.16
C THR A 189 2.80 19.64 6.71
N GLY A 190 3.22 20.51 5.78
CA GLY A 190 4.62 20.65 5.36
C GLY A 190 5.24 19.49 4.55
N MET A 191 4.48 18.44 4.26
CA MET A 191 4.85 17.35 3.35
C MET A 191 4.01 17.41 2.08
N ASN A 192 4.66 17.51 0.92
CA ASN A 192 3.96 17.43 -0.37
C ASN A 192 3.20 16.09 -0.49
N SER A 193 1.93 16.15 -0.88
CA SER A 193 1.03 14.99 -1.00
C SER A 193 1.45 14.01 -2.10
N MET A 194 2.22 14.44 -3.10
CA MET A 194 2.70 13.61 -4.19
C MET A 194 3.53 12.41 -3.75
N PHE A 195 4.27 12.50 -2.64
CA PHE A 195 5.01 11.34 -2.10
C PHE A 195 4.07 10.17 -1.74
N LEU A 196 2.81 10.45 -1.42
CA LEU A 196 1.80 9.43 -1.18
C LEU A 196 1.24 8.87 -2.51
N THR A 197 0.97 9.73 -3.49
CA THR A 197 0.21 9.37 -4.70
C THR A 197 1.07 8.85 -5.85
N MET A 198 2.31 9.33 -5.97
CA MET A 198 3.27 8.95 -7.00
C MET A 198 3.59 7.45 -6.95
N PRO A 199 3.76 6.76 -8.10
CA PRO A 199 4.06 5.34 -8.14
C PRO A 199 5.35 4.95 -7.39
N VAL A 200 5.36 3.74 -6.82
CA VAL A 200 6.54 3.15 -6.15
C VAL A 200 7.80 3.19 -7.02
N LYS A 201 7.69 2.86 -8.31
CA LYS A 201 8.82 2.91 -9.26
C LYS A 201 9.46 4.29 -9.44
N ASP A 202 8.76 5.37 -9.06
CA ASP A 202 9.23 6.75 -9.15
C ASP A 202 9.57 7.34 -7.75
N GLY A 203 9.31 6.59 -6.67
CA GLY A 203 9.75 6.88 -5.31
C GLY A 203 8.64 7.24 -4.30
N GLY A 204 7.36 7.10 -4.67
CA GLY A 204 6.22 7.35 -3.77
C GLY A 204 5.56 6.06 -3.24
N LEU A 205 4.41 6.20 -2.57
CA LEU A 205 3.66 5.06 -2.00
C LEU A 205 2.63 4.43 -2.96
N GLY A 206 2.31 5.09 -4.07
CA GLY A 206 1.39 4.58 -5.10
C GLY A 206 -0.10 4.67 -4.78
N LEU A 207 -0.51 5.57 -3.88
CA LEU A 207 -1.93 5.84 -3.57
C LEU A 207 -2.57 6.67 -4.69
N ARG A 208 -2.93 5.99 -5.78
CA ARG A 208 -3.51 6.57 -6.99
C ARG A 208 -4.72 7.45 -6.63
N PRO A 209 -4.74 8.75 -6.99
CA PRO A 209 -5.87 9.62 -6.72
C PRO A 209 -7.12 9.14 -7.45
N LEU A 210 -8.20 8.91 -6.72
CA LEU A 210 -9.48 8.48 -7.25
C LEU A 210 -10.07 9.53 -8.17
N ARG A 211 -9.86 10.82 -7.89
CA ARG A 211 -10.23 11.92 -8.80
C ARG A 211 -9.67 11.71 -10.22
N THR A 212 -8.37 11.41 -10.33
CA THR A 212 -7.68 11.22 -11.62
C THR A 212 -8.07 9.90 -12.30
N GLN A 213 -8.35 8.84 -11.53
CA GLN A 213 -8.84 7.58 -12.12
C GLN A 213 -10.30 7.68 -12.58
N HIS A 214 -11.17 8.35 -11.83
CA HIS A 214 -12.57 8.61 -12.18
C HIS A 214 -12.68 9.32 -13.53
N ILE A 215 -11.99 10.46 -13.71
CA ILE A 215 -12.03 11.23 -14.97
C ILE A 215 -11.60 10.36 -16.16
N ALA A 216 -10.54 9.56 -16.00
CA ALA A 216 -10.09 8.65 -17.04
C ALA A 216 -11.05 7.47 -17.29
N ARG A 217 -11.67 6.91 -16.25
CA ARG A 217 -12.58 5.77 -16.34
C ARG A 217 -13.89 6.15 -17.02
N VAL A 218 -14.49 7.29 -16.63
CA VAL A 218 -15.69 7.83 -17.28
C VAL A 218 -15.42 8.12 -18.75
N ALA A 219 -14.27 8.73 -19.09
CA ALA A 219 -13.91 9.00 -20.48
C ALA A 219 -13.72 7.73 -21.33
N VAL A 220 -13.01 6.72 -20.82
CA VAL A 220 -12.90 5.40 -21.48
C VAL A 220 -14.28 4.77 -21.64
N GLY A 221 -15.14 4.82 -20.62
CA GLY A 221 -16.50 4.29 -20.64
C GLY A 221 -17.34 4.94 -21.74
N THR A 222 -17.44 6.27 -21.74
CA THR A 222 -18.15 7.02 -22.80
C THR A 222 -17.58 6.71 -24.19
N ASN A 223 -16.26 6.68 -24.36
CA ASN A 223 -15.65 6.33 -25.65
C ASN A 223 -15.98 4.89 -26.07
N SER A 224 -16.06 3.94 -25.14
CA SER A 224 -16.48 2.56 -25.44
C SER A 224 -17.95 2.48 -25.82
N MET A 225 -18.84 3.27 -25.19
CA MET A 225 -20.25 3.32 -25.54
C MET A 225 -20.50 3.98 -26.92
N ILE A 226 -19.77 5.06 -27.27
CA ILE A 226 -19.81 5.68 -28.61
C ILE A 226 -19.45 4.67 -29.71
N ASN A 227 -18.48 3.78 -29.44
CA ASN A 227 -18.01 2.77 -30.40
C ASN A 227 -18.65 1.39 -30.15
N SER A 228 -19.78 1.33 -29.43
CA SER A 228 -20.51 0.08 -29.19
C SER A 228 -21.28 -0.34 -30.45
N ALA A 229 -21.55 -1.63 -30.59
CA ALA A 229 -22.51 -2.14 -31.59
C ALA A 229 -23.97 -1.91 -31.15
N ASP A 230 -24.22 -1.71 -29.85
CA ASP A 230 -25.54 -1.43 -29.30
C ASP A 230 -25.95 0.04 -29.52
N PRO A 231 -27.06 0.32 -30.26
CA PRO A 231 -27.57 1.67 -30.48
C PRO A 231 -27.97 2.41 -29.19
N THR A 232 -28.40 1.68 -28.15
CA THR A 232 -28.77 2.27 -26.86
C THR A 232 -27.55 2.89 -26.17
N SER A 233 -26.45 2.15 -26.11
CA SER A 233 -25.15 2.64 -25.61
C SER A 233 -24.69 3.88 -26.38
N GLN A 234 -24.78 3.88 -27.71
CA GLN A 234 -24.41 5.04 -28.52
C GLN A 234 -25.29 6.27 -28.17
N THR A 235 -26.60 6.07 -28.04
CA THR A 235 -27.57 7.13 -27.71
C THR A 235 -27.41 7.67 -26.29
N ILE A 236 -27.08 6.82 -25.32
CA ILE A 236 -26.73 7.26 -23.96
C ILE A 236 -25.42 8.06 -23.99
N ALA A 237 -24.42 7.61 -24.76
CA ALA A 237 -23.13 8.27 -24.82
C ALA A 237 -23.17 9.64 -25.51
N SER A 238 -24.10 9.90 -26.43
CA SER A 238 -24.30 11.20 -27.07
C SER A 238 -24.96 12.23 -26.13
N MET A 239 -25.55 11.81 -25.01
CA MET A 239 -26.19 12.73 -24.07
C MET A 239 -25.22 13.77 -23.49
N PRO A 240 -25.69 15.01 -23.20
CA PRO A 240 -24.85 16.08 -22.68
C PRO A 240 -24.05 15.73 -21.42
N GLN A 241 -24.57 14.89 -20.51
CA GLN A 241 -23.82 14.50 -19.31
C GLN A 241 -22.52 13.73 -19.64
N HIS A 242 -22.58 12.77 -20.56
CA HIS A 242 -21.45 11.92 -20.93
C HIS A 242 -20.47 12.69 -21.83
N GLN A 243 -21.00 13.49 -22.76
CA GLN A 243 -20.20 14.35 -23.62
C GLN A 243 -19.44 15.43 -22.83
N LYS A 244 -20.08 16.11 -21.86
CA LYS A 244 -19.39 17.10 -21.02
C LYS A 244 -18.24 16.48 -20.22
N SER A 245 -18.46 15.31 -19.60
CA SER A 245 -17.41 14.58 -18.88
C SER A 245 -16.28 14.11 -19.80
N LEU A 246 -16.59 13.66 -21.02
CA LEU A 246 -15.61 13.25 -22.03
C LEU A 246 -14.72 14.43 -22.44
N HIS A 247 -15.30 15.56 -22.87
CA HIS A 247 -14.54 16.75 -23.25
C HIS A 247 -13.68 17.31 -22.10
N ALA A 248 -14.22 17.32 -20.88
CA ALA A 248 -13.46 17.71 -19.69
C ALA A 248 -12.24 16.80 -19.44
N ALA A 249 -12.37 15.49 -19.70
CA ALA A 249 -11.26 14.54 -19.58
C ALA A 249 -10.20 14.71 -20.68
N LEU A 250 -10.61 14.90 -21.94
CA LEU A 250 -9.70 15.19 -23.05
C LEU A 250 -8.85 16.43 -22.77
N LYS A 251 -9.50 17.51 -22.30
CA LYS A 251 -8.82 18.75 -21.85
C LYS A 251 -7.91 18.51 -20.64
N HIS A 252 -8.36 17.77 -19.63
CA HIS A 252 -7.56 17.53 -18.40
C HIS A 252 -6.29 16.72 -18.64
N PHE A 253 -6.33 15.75 -19.57
CA PHE A 253 -5.18 14.91 -19.90
C PHE A 253 -4.38 15.37 -21.13
N SER A 254 -4.82 16.46 -21.77
CA SER A 254 -4.25 16.99 -23.02
C SER A 254 -4.11 15.93 -24.12
N VAL A 255 -5.18 15.16 -24.37
CA VAL A 255 -5.22 14.10 -25.40
C VAL A 255 -6.35 14.34 -26.40
N PRO A 256 -6.16 13.97 -27.69
CA PRO A 256 -7.18 14.18 -28.72
C PRO A 256 -8.34 13.17 -28.64
N THR A 257 -8.10 11.96 -28.11
CA THR A 257 -9.10 10.88 -28.03
C THR A 257 -9.05 10.18 -26.67
N ALA A 258 -10.17 9.57 -26.27
CA ALA A 258 -10.34 8.92 -24.97
C ALA A 258 -10.12 7.39 -25.02
N SER A 259 -9.26 6.92 -25.93
CA SER A 259 -8.87 5.51 -25.96
C SER A 259 -8.09 5.11 -24.69
N LYS A 260 -8.08 3.80 -24.39
CA LYS A 260 -7.37 3.25 -23.23
C LYS A 260 -5.87 3.60 -23.25
N ASP A 261 -5.23 3.60 -24.42
CA ASP A 261 -3.79 3.88 -24.54
C ASP A 261 -3.48 5.38 -24.64
N THR A 262 -4.31 6.22 -25.26
CA THR A 262 -4.11 7.68 -25.24
C THR A 262 -4.25 8.23 -23.82
N LEU A 263 -5.29 7.88 -23.08
CA LEU A 263 -5.46 8.30 -21.68
C LEU A 263 -4.37 7.75 -20.75
N LYS A 264 -3.82 6.57 -21.04
CA LYS A 264 -2.66 6.00 -20.34
C LYS A 264 -1.35 6.74 -20.67
N LYS A 265 -1.21 7.31 -21.88
CA LYS A 265 -0.12 8.24 -22.23
C LYS A 265 -0.33 9.60 -21.53
N GLY A 266 -1.52 10.20 -21.62
CA GLY A 266 -1.87 11.47 -20.96
C GLY A 266 -1.66 11.45 -19.44
N LYS A 267 -2.16 10.41 -18.74
CA LYS A 267 -1.88 10.20 -17.30
C LYS A 267 -0.39 10.09 -16.97
N ARG A 268 0.45 9.58 -17.88
CA ARG A 268 1.91 9.53 -17.70
C ARG A 268 2.58 10.87 -18.00
N GLN A 269 2.01 11.70 -18.86
CA GLN A 269 2.50 13.04 -19.17
C GLN A 269 2.20 14.02 -18.04
N LEU A 270 0.95 14.04 -17.54
CA LEU A 270 0.54 14.80 -16.36
C LEU A 270 1.46 14.48 -15.17
N LEU A 271 1.60 13.20 -14.81
CA LEU A 271 2.50 12.76 -13.74
C LEU A 271 3.97 13.17 -13.98
N ARG A 272 4.44 13.28 -15.23
CA ARG A 272 5.80 13.75 -15.52
C ARG A 272 5.97 15.24 -15.27
N ALA A 273 4.96 16.05 -15.60
CA ALA A 273 4.95 17.48 -15.32
C ALA A 273 4.92 17.73 -13.81
N GLU A 274 3.99 17.10 -13.09
CA GLU A 274 3.90 17.16 -11.62
C GLU A 274 5.23 16.75 -10.95
N ILE A 275 5.92 15.71 -11.45
CA ILE A 275 7.23 15.29 -10.93
C ILE A 275 8.34 16.31 -11.25
N ALA A 276 8.28 17.01 -12.39
CA ALA A 276 9.25 18.05 -12.74
C ALA A 276 9.12 19.25 -11.79
N GLU A 277 7.90 19.79 -11.63
CA GLU A 277 7.57 20.84 -10.65
C GLU A 277 8.02 20.46 -9.23
N LEU A 278 7.71 19.23 -8.81
CA LEU A 278 8.13 18.73 -7.50
C LEU A 278 9.66 18.67 -7.38
N THR A 279 10.39 18.32 -8.45
CA THR A 279 11.86 18.21 -8.47
C THR A 279 12.55 19.55 -8.21
N GLU A 280 11.96 20.66 -8.64
CA GLU A 280 12.47 22.01 -8.37
C GLU A 280 12.35 22.39 -6.88
N THR A 281 11.40 21.78 -6.15
CA THR A 281 11.28 21.99 -4.70
C THR A 281 12.40 21.32 -3.91
N TYR A 282 12.71 21.85 -2.72
CA TYR A 282 13.66 21.22 -1.79
C TYR A 282 13.36 19.73 -1.56
N GLN A 283 12.09 19.35 -1.35
CA GLN A 283 11.72 17.96 -1.03
C GLN A 283 11.91 17.05 -2.24
N GLY A 284 11.50 17.49 -3.43
CA GLY A 284 11.61 16.69 -4.65
C GLY A 284 12.97 16.73 -5.35
N SER A 285 13.91 17.60 -4.96
CA SER A 285 15.27 17.72 -5.53
C SER A 285 16.15 16.44 -5.54
N CYS A 286 15.61 15.31 -5.07
CA CYS A 286 16.23 13.99 -5.05
C CYS A 286 15.48 12.91 -5.85
N LEU A 287 14.28 13.22 -6.38
CA LEU A 287 13.47 12.31 -7.18
C LEU A 287 14.18 11.79 -8.45
N PRO A 288 15.02 12.57 -9.16
CA PRO A 288 15.79 12.06 -10.29
C PRO A 288 16.62 10.81 -9.92
N SER A 289 17.24 10.80 -8.74
CA SER A 289 18.07 9.70 -8.23
C SER A 289 17.26 8.46 -7.83
N PHE A 290 15.94 8.60 -7.62
CA PHE A 290 15.01 7.51 -7.28
C PHE A 290 14.24 6.96 -8.49
N ARG A 291 14.16 7.72 -9.58
CA ARG A 291 13.34 7.42 -10.76
C ARG A 291 13.73 6.09 -11.42
N LYS A 292 12.76 5.21 -11.65
CA LYS A 292 12.93 3.86 -12.25
C LYS A 292 13.89 2.92 -11.49
N ARG A 293 14.31 3.23 -10.25
CA ARG A 293 15.25 2.41 -9.47
C ARG A 293 14.52 1.28 -8.74
N SER A 294 14.21 0.20 -9.46
CA SER A 294 13.39 -0.92 -8.94
C SER A 294 13.90 -1.56 -7.64
N VAL A 295 15.23 -1.66 -7.45
CA VAL A 295 15.83 -2.17 -6.21
C VAL A 295 15.67 -1.15 -5.07
N GLY A 296 16.13 0.09 -5.27
CA GLY A 296 16.08 1.17 -4.26
C GLY A 296 14.67 1.58 -3.83
N ASN A 297 13.65 1.28 -4.63
CA ASN A 297 12.26 1.62 -4.33
C ASN A 297 11.44 0.43 -3.82
N SER A 298 11.99 -0.79 -3.87
CA SER A 298 11.26 -2.03 -3.54
C SER A 298 10.73 -2.08 -2.10
N TRP A 299 11.41 -1.44 -1.14
CA TRP A 299 10.99 -1.40 0.26
C TRP A 299 9.78 -0.47 0.51
N LEU A 300 9.46 0.44 -0.42
CA LEU A 300 8.25 1.26 -0.35
C LEU A 300 6.97 0.41 -0.57
N SER A 301 7.08 -0.77 -1.21
CA SER A 301 5.92 -1.63 -1.45
C SER A 301 5.55 -2.53 -0.26
N GLY A 302 6.47 -2.75 0.69
CA GLY A 302 6.32 -3.64 1.84
C GLY A 302 7.64 -3.81 2.62
N LEU A 303 7.58 -4.38 3.84
CA LEU A 303 8.71 -4.37 4.79
C LEU A 303 10.01 -5.01 4.27
N ASN A 304 9.96 -6.04 3.42
CA ASN A 304 11.16 -6.71 2.88
C ASN A 304 12.22 -7.10 3.96
N GLY A 305 11.78 -7.51 5.16
CA GLY A 305 12.64 -7.87 6.31
C GLY A 305 13.00 -6.71 7.26
N MET A 306 12.47 -5.51 7.02
CA MET A 306 12.66 -4.32 7.85
C MET A 306 11.73 -4.30 9.08
N ARG A 307 12.16 -3.70 10.21
CA ARG A 307 11.27 -3.46 11.36
C ARG A 307 10.34 -2.28 11.06
N SER A 308 9.12 -2.28 11.60
CA SER A 308 8.11 -1.23 11.35
C SER A 308 8.61 0.20 11.64
N ARG A 309 9.43 0.37 12.70
CA ARG A 309 10.04 1.66 13.05
C ARG A 309 11.04 2.12 11.98
N ASP A 310 11.87 1.20 11.47
CA ASP A 310 12.89 1.55 10.48
C ASP A 310 12.20 1.92 9.14
N PHE A 311 11.06 1.30 8.83
CA PHE A 311 10.22 1.62 7.66
C PHE A 311 9.64 3.03 7.75
N ILE A 312 8.99 3.36 8.87
CA ILE A 312 8.45 4.70 9.11
C ILE A 312 9.55 5.77 8.98
N THR A 313 10.71 5.54 9.58
CA THR A 313 11.74 6.58 9.60
C THR A 313 12.56 6.64 8.31
N GLY A 314 12.68 5.53 7.58
CA GLY A 314 13.10 5.52 6.18
C GLY A 314 12.16 6.35 5.31
N LEU A 315 10.83 6.24 5.47
CA LEU A 315 9.88 7.11 4.76
C LEU A 315 10.07 8.60 5.13
N LYS A 316 10.23 8.92 6.43
CA LYS A 316 10.51 10.30 6.86
C LYS A 316 11.78 10.87 6.22
N LEU A 317 12.84 10.07 6.17
CA LEU A 317 14.12 10.42 5.54
C LEU A 317 13.98 10.58 4.02
N ARG A 318 13.31 9.63 3.37
CA ARG A 318 13.07 9.57 1.92
C ARG A 318 12.28 10.77 1.39
N PHE A 319 11.24 11.18 2.12
CA PHE A 319 10.37 12.31 1.74
C PHE A 319 10.91 13.67 2.22
N GLY A 320 12.08 13.71 2.87
CA GLY A 320 12.67 14.96 3.37
C GLY A 320 11.84 15.61 4.48
N VAL A 321 11.21 14.80 5.33
CA VAL A 321 10.35 15.24 6.46
C VAL A 321 10.83 14.73 7.82
N ILE A 322 12.06 14.25 7.90
CA ILE A 322 12.72 13.91 9.16
C ILE A 322 12.98 15.19 9.98
N GLU A 323 12.81 15.10 11.29
CA GLU A 323 12.64 16.28 12.18
C GLU A 323 13.96 16.95 12.57
N THR A 324 14.60 17.65 11.62
CA THR A 324 15.76 18.52 11.91
C THR A 324 15.32 19.95 12.22
N ARG A 325 16.16 20.78 12.86
CA ARG A 325 15.91 22.21 13.06
C ARG A 325 15.58 22.92 11.74
N SER A 326 16.34 22.64 10.67
CA SER A 326 16.04 23.19 9.33
C SER A 326 14.66 22.79 8.78
N GLN A 327 14.16 21.59 9.12
CA GLN A 327 12.82 21.15 8.70
C GLN A 327 11.71 21.69 9.62
N LYS A 328 11.97 21.87 10.92
CA LYS A 328 11.03 22.54 11.86
C LYS A 328 10.81 24.01 11.49
N TRP A 329 11.85 24.70 11.02
CA TRP A 329 11.80 26.07 10.53
C TRP A 329 11.53 26.20 9.01
N ARG A 330 11.03 25.13 8.35
CA ARG A 330 10.67 25.20 6.93
C ARG A 330 9.66 26.32 6.66
N GLY A 331 9.98 27.22 5.73
CA GLY A 331 9.09 28.32 5.34
C GLY A 331 8.96 29.42 6.40
N ARG A 332 9.89 29.48 7.37
CA ARG A 332 9.95 30.50 8.41
C ARG A 332 11.38 30.99 8.55
N THR A 333 11.58 32.30 8.62
CA THR A 333 12.88 32.89 8.95
C THR A 333 12.94 33.11 10.46
N PRO A 334 13.84 32.44 11.21
CA PRO A 334 14.01 32.70 12.63
C PRO A 334 14.74 34.02 12.85
N GLN A 335 14.36 34.75 13.90
CA GLN A 335 15.03 35.98 14.34
C GLN A 335 16.49 35.72 14.71
N ASN A 336 16.77 34.57 15.33
CA ASN A 336 18.14 34.15 15.68
C ASN A 336 18.58 32.97 14.78
N PRO A 337 19.55 33.15 13.85
CA PRO A 337 20.04 32.06 12.98
C PRO A 337 20.63 30.85 13.72
N VAL A 338 21.07 31.00 14.98
CA VAL A 338 21.62 29.90 15.82
C VAL A 338 20.62 28.76 15.97
N VAL A 339 19.31 29.02 15.95
CA VAL A 339 18.27 27.98 16.07
C VAL A 339 18.24 27.01 14.87
N LEU A 340 18.93 27.34 13.76
CA LEU A 340 19.10 26.46 12.60
C LEU A 340 20.37 25.62 12.66
N LEU A 341 21.32 25.93 13.54
CA LEU A 341 22.59 25.21 13.68
C LEU A 341 22.37 23.79 14.24
N CYS A 342 23.26 22.86 13.92
CA CYS A 342 23.23 21.49 14.45
C CYS A 342 23.25 21.49 15.99
N ARG A 343 22.33 20.75 16.64
CA ARG A 343 22.33 20.60 18.11
C ARG A 343 23.66 20.08 18.68
N HIS A 344 24.44 19.35 17.88
CA HIS A 344 25.63 18.64 18.35
C HIS A 344 26.94 19.39 18.07
N CYS A 345 27.20 19.78 16.82
CA CYS A 345 28.43 20.49 16.44
C CYS A 345 28.18 21.90 15.88
N GLY A 346 26.93 22.38 15.90
CA GLY A 346 26.55 23.60 15.20
C GLY A 346 27.27 24.85 15.73
N LEU A 347 27.47 24.92 17.05
CA LEU A 347 28.19 26.02 17.71
C LEU A 347 29.67 26.06 17.31
N SER A 348 30.33 24.91 17.20
CA SER A 348 31.77 24.84 16.87
C SER A 348 32.07 24.82 15.37
N THR A 349 31.10 24.47 14.51
CA THR A 349 31.32 24.29 13.06
C THR A 349 30.51 25.23 12.16
N GLY A 350 29.62 26.05 12.73
CA GLY A 350 28.68 26.89 11.98
C GLY A 350 27.67 26.11 11.12
N GLN A 351 27.65 24.78 11.19
CA GLN A 351 26.85 23.95 10.27
C GLN A 351 25.36 23.92 10.65
N ARG A 352 24.50 24.13 9.66
CA ARG A 352 23.03 24.01 9.81
C ARG A 352 22.59 22.56 9.96
N GLU A 353 21.60 22.34 10.82
CA GLU A 353 21.02 21.04 11.08
C GLU A 353 20.12 20.58 9.92
N THR A 354 20.74 19.93 8.94
CA THR A 354 20.06 19.30 7.82
C THR A 354 20.21 17.78 7.90
N ALA A 355 19.29 17.05 7.26
CA ALA A 355 19.40 15.61 7.10
C ALA A 355 20.70 15.22 6.36
N ALA A 356 21.19 16.06 5.43
CA ALA A 356 22.49 15.85 4.80
C ALA A 356 23.66 15.96 5.80
N HIS A 357 23.69 17.03 6.60
CA HIS A 357 24.77 17.28 7.56
C HIS A 357 24.84 16.20 8.65
N ILE A 358 23.73 15.94 9.36
CA ILE A 358 23.64 14.93 10.44
C ILE A 358 24.15 13.57 9.97
N SER A 359 24.01 13.27 8.68
CA SER A 359 24.01 11.91 8.19
C SER A 359 25.19 11.57 7.26
N GLN A 360 26.08 12.56 7.06
CA GLN A 360 27.31 12.46 6.25
C GLN A 360 28.50 13.28 6.78
N LYS A 361 28.28 14.36 7.54
CA LYS A 361 29.32 15.35 7.87
C LYS A 361 29.48 15.69 9.36
N CYS A 362 28.46 15.48 10.18
CA CYS A 362 28.51 15.83 11.59
C CYS A 362 29.52 14.93 12.35
N PRO A 363 30.56 15.49 13.01
CA PRO A 363 31.57 14.68 13.72
C PRO A 363 30.96 13.81 14.82
N VAL A 364 29.95 14.33 15.54
CA VAL A 364 29.30 13.62 16.66
C VAL A 364 28.54 12.37 16.19
N THR A 365 28.07 12.33 14.95
CA THR A 365 27.42 11.15 14.35
C THR A 365 28.33 10.34 13.44
N GLN A 366 29.64 10.64 13.39
CA GLN A 366 30.61 9.98 12.50
C GLN A 366 30.62 8.46 12.66
N ARG A 367 30.61 7.98 13.91
CA ARG A 367 30.51 6.55 14.23
C ARG A 367 29.29 5.89 13.57
N LEU A 368 28.17 6.61 13.42
CA LEU A 368 26.93 6.06 12.86
C LEU A 368 27.01 5.92 11.34
N PHE A 369 27.52 6.91 10.61
CA PHE A 369 27.67 6.75 9.16
C PHE A 369 28.76 5.73 8.79
N ILE A 370 29.79 5.54 9.63
CA ILE A 370 30.73 4.42 9.53
C ILE A 370 30.02 3.08 9.80
N GLN A 371 29.25 2.95 10.89
CA GLN A 371 28.49 1.72 11.18
C GLN A 371 27.52 1.35 10.04
N ARG A 372 26.90 2.33 9.38
CA ARG A 372 26.04 2.13 8.21
C ARG A 372 26.81 1.56 7.03
N HIS A 373 27.96 2.15 6.72
CA HIS A 373 28.87 1.71 5.68
C HIS A 373 29.31 0.26 5.95
N ASN A 374 29.86 0.00 7.13
CA ASN A 374 30.35 -1.32 7.52
C ASN A 374 29.21 -2.35 7.54
N ARG A 375 27.96 -1.96 7.87
CA ARG A 375 26.82 -2.87 7.77
C ARG A 375 26.54 -3.30 6.32
N ILE A 376 26.76 -2.45 5.33
CA ILE A 376 26.65 -2.83 3.91
C ILE A 376 27.81 -3.77 3.53
N VAL A 377 29.05 -3.42 3.91
CA VAL A 377 30.25 -4.26 3.71
C VAL A 377 30.04 -5.67 4.27
N HIS A 378 29.61 -5.78 5.53
CA HIS A 378 29.30 -7.07 6.17
C HIS A 378 28.18 -7.83 5.46
N LEU A 379 27.10 -7.17 5.02
CA LEU A 379 26.01 -7.85 4.29
C LEU A 379 26.45 -8.40 2.92
N VAL A 380 27.38 -7.72 2.24
CA VAL A 380 27.97 -8.18 0.98
C VAL A 380 28.92 -9.35 1.25
N GLY A 381 29.80 -9.24 2.25
CA GLY A 381 30.70 -10.31 2.67
C GLY A 381 29.98 -11.57 3.18
N GLU A 382 28.96 -11.43 4.04
CA GLU A 382 28.06 -12.51 4.49
C GLU A 382 27.30 -13.18 3.33
N HIS A 383 27.06 -12.45 2.23
CA HIS A 383 26.50 -13.03 1.01
C HIS A 383 27.56 -13.80 0.23
N ALA A 384 28.70 -13.17 -0.07
CA ALA A 384 29.78 -13.79 -0.82
C ALA A 384 30.30 -15.09 -0.16
N ARG A 385 30.47 -15.12 1.17
CA ARG A 385 30.85 -16.37 1.89
C ARG A 385 29.86 -17.52 1.64
N ARG A 386 28.55 -17.23 1.64
CA ARG A 386 27.52 -18.25 1.37
C ARG A 386 27.45 -18.70 -0.09
N GLU A 387 27.96 -17.89 -1.01
CA GLU A 387 28.15 -18.25 -2.43
C GLU A 387 29.51 -18.93 -2.69
N GLY A 388 30.27 -19.28 -1.64
CA GLY A 388 31.56 -19.98 -1.74
C GLY A 388 32.75 -19.09 -2.11
N PHE A 389 32.72 -17.80 -1.78
CA PHE A 389 33.90 -16.93 -1.88
C PHE A 389 34.67 -16.90 -0.56
N THR A 390 36.00 -16.93 -0.64
CA THR A 390 36.88 -16.44 0.44
C THR A 390 36.78 -14.93 0.48
N VAL A 391 36.61 -14.35 1.68
CA VAL A 391 36.26 -12.93 1.86
C VAL A 391 37.22 -12.27 2.83
N HIS A 392 38.13 -11.47 2.28
CA HIS A 392 39.02 -10.57 3.00
C HIS A 392 38.31 -9.22 3.15
N VAL A 393 38.26 -8.70 4.37
CA VAL A 393 37.63 -7.41 4.69
C VAL A 393 38.73 -6.44 5.04
N GLU A 394 38.70 -5.23 4.48
CA GLU A 394 39.64 -4.15 4.84
C GLU A 394 41.14 -4.54 4.67
N HIS A 395 41.46 -5.43 3.72
CA HIS A 395 42.82 -5.93 3.49
C HIS A 395 43.72 -4.84 2.90
N ALA A 396 44.85 -4.56 3.54
CA ALA A 396 45.75 -3.50 3.14
C ALA A 396 46.88 -4.03 2.23
N LEU A 397 47.06 -3.40 1.08
CA LEU A 397 48.13 -3.71 0.12
C LEU A 397 48.96 -2.46 -0.15
N LYS A 398 50.27 -2.63 -0.32
CA LYS A 398 51.18 -1.55 -0.74
C LYS A 398 51.43 -1.67 -2.24
N SER A 399 51.25 -0.57 -2.97
CA SER A 399 51.51 -0.48 -4.41
C SER A 399 52.06 0.90 -4.74
N ALA A 400 53.17 0.97 -5.47
CA ALA A 400 53.88 2.21 -5.81
C ALA A 400 54.07 3.18 -4.62
N GLY A 401 54.47 2.65 -3.45
CA GLY A 401 54.67 3.43 -2.21
C GLY A 401 53.39 3.87 -1.47
N GLN A 402 52.19 3.62 -2.02
CA GLN A 402 50.92 3.98 -1.41
C GLN A 402 50.20 2.76 -0.82
N VAL A 403 49.48 2.96 0.30
CA VAL A 403 48.65 1.92 0.92
C VAL A 403 47.23 2.00 0.37
N TYR A 404 46.77 0.93 -0.27
CA TYR A 404 45.40 0.75 -0.72
C TYR A 404 44.68 -0.22 0.21
N LYS A 405 43.50 0.17 0.66
CA LYS A 405 42.65 -0.61 1.57
C LYS A 405 41.21 -0.61 1.04
N PRO A 406 40.86 -1.51 0.09
CA PRO A 406 39.48 -1.72 -0.32
C PRO A 406 38.67 -2.37 0.82
N ASP A 407 37.36 -2.14 0.83
CA ASP A 407 36.49 -2.71 1.88
C ASP A 407 36.43 -4.24 1.81
N LEU A 408 36.48 -4.81 0.60
CA LEU A 408 36.37 -6.24 0.34
C LEU A 408 37.30 -6.67 -0.80
N ILE A 409 37.97 -7.82 -0.60
CA ILE A 409 38.54 -8.62 -1.68
C ILE A 409 37.91 -10.01 -1.59
N LEU A 410 37.29 -10.45 -2.68
CA LEU A 410 36.50 -11.69 -2.76
C LEU A 410 37.18 -12.63 -3.74
N ILE A 411 37.53 -13.84 -3.31
CA ILE A 411 38.28 -14.82 -4.10
C ILE A 411 37.44 -16.08 -4.29
N LYS A 412 37.38 -16.61 -5.50
CA LYS A 412 36.71 -17.90 -5.79
C LYS A 412 37.34 -18.57 -6.99
N GLY A 413 37.92 -19.76 -6.78
CA GLY A 413 38.79 -20.37 -7.79
C GLY A 413 39.94 -19.43 -8.14
N ASN A 414 40.30 -19.35 -9.42
CA ASN A 414 41.43 -18.55 -9.91
C ASN A 414 41.05 -17.08 -10.24
N ALA A 415 40.13 -16.49 -9.46
CA ALA A 415 39.59 -15.16 -9.70
C ALA A 415 39.38 -14.36 -8.40
N ALA A 416 39.82 -13.10 -8.41
CA ALA A 416 39.55 -12.10 -7.39
C ALA A 416 38.62 -10.97 -7.87
N HIS A 417 37.83 -10.44 -6.95
CA HIS A 417 37.00 -9.26 -7.15
C HIS A 417 37.24 -8.26 -6.01
N ILE A 418 37.83 -7.10 -6.35
CA ILE A 418 37.96 -5.98 -5.43
C ILE A 418 36.63 -5.23 -5.41
N LEU A 419 36.03 -5.09 -4.22
CA LEU A 419 34.81 -4.32 -4.02
C LEU A 419 34.98 -3.27 -2.92
N ASP A 420 34.41 -2.10 -3.19
CA ASP A 420 34.40 -0.97 -2.25
C ASP A 420 33.01 -0.30 -2.23
N VAL A 421 32.61 0.22 -1.09
CA VAL A 421 31.26 0.72 -0.79
C VAL A 421 31.28 2.25 -0.69
N ALA A 422 30.24 2.88 -1.21
CA ALA A 422 30.03 4.32 -1.06
C ALA A 422 28.57 4.63 -0.71
N VAL A 423 28.37 5.51 0.26
CA VAL A 423 27.04 5.90 0.75
C VAL A 423 26.78 7.41 0.65
N PRO A 424 26.88 8.03 -0.55
CA PRO A 424 26.80 9.48 -0.74
C PRO A 424 25.40 10.05 -0.48
N TRP A 425 25.31 11.36 -0.29
CA TRP A 425 24.03 12.08 -0.28
C TRP A 425 23.63 12.46 -1.70
N GLU A 426 22.44 12.07 -2.17
CA GLU A 426 22.08 12.12 -3.59
C GLU A 426 21.84 13.52 -4.16
N LYS A 427 21.68 14.54 -3.30
CA LYS A 427 21.46 15.90 -3.80
C LYS A 427 22.80 16.49 -4.22
N GLY A 428 22.94 16.80 -5.52
CA GLY A 428 24.15 17.42 -6.07
C GLY A 428 25.33 16.47 -6.21
N THR A 429 25.09 15.16 -6.35
CA THR A 429 26.12 14.15 -6.60
C THR A 429 25.68 13.22 -7.72
N ASP A 430 26.62 12.79 -8.57
CA ASP A 430 26.36 11.65 -9.46
C ASP A 430 26.78 10.34 -8.78
N MET A 431 25.81 9.44 -8.67
CA MET A 431 25.99 8.09 -8.14
C MET A 431 26.92 7.24 -9.02
N HIS A 432 27.03 7.55 -10.31
CA HIS A 432 27.95 6.89 -11.25
C HIS A 432 29.38 7.40 -11.07
N GLU A 433 29.58 8.71 -10.91
CA GLU A 433 30.91 9.29 -10.66
C GLU A 433 31.52 8.74 -9.36
N HIS A 434 30.70 8.57 -8.30
CA HIS A 434 31.13 7.87 -7.09
C HIS A 434 31.55 6.41 -7.32
N TYR A 435 30.95 5.72 -8.29
CA TYR A 435 31.33 4.36 -8.68
C TYR A 435 32.68 4.40 -9.41
N GLU A 436 32.84 5.29 -10.39
CA GLU A 436 34.05 5.44 -11.19
C GLU A 436 35.25 5.85 -10.36
N ARG A 437 35.11 6.86 -9.50
CA ARG A 437 36.19 7.31 -8.59
C ARG A 437 36.72 6.16 -7.72
N LYS A 438 35.84 5.27 -7.24
CA LYS A 438 36.23 4.08 -6.46
C LYS A 438 36.86 3.01 -7.35
N THR A 439 36.29 2.69 -8.52
CA THR A 439 36.90 1.69 -9.42
C THR A 439 38.27 2.15 -9.92
N THR A 440 38.40 3.37 -10.43
CA THR A 440 39.68 3.94 -10.90
C THR A 440 40.75 3.98 -9.81
N LYS A 441 40.37 4.19 -8.53
CA LYS A 441 41.31 4.09 -7.41
C LYS A 441 41.89 2.68 -7.27
N TYR A 442 41.04 1.64 -7.27
CA TYR A 442 41.49 0.27 -7.00
C TYR A 442 41.89 -0.54 -8.24
N SER A 443 41.60 -0.07 -9.46
CA SER A 443 42.20 -0.63 -10.68
C SER A 443 43.73 -0.59 -10.66
N ARG A 444 44.32 0.32 -9.88
CA ARG A 444 45.78 0.46 -9.72
C ARG A 444 46.45 -0.72 -9.01
N ILE A 445 45.68 -1.52 -8.24
CA ILE A 445 46.20 -2.64 -7.45
C ILE A 445 45.76 -4.01 -7.97
N THR A 446 45.28 -4.11 -9.21
CA THR A 446 44.79 -5.39 -9.75
C THR A 446 45.90 -6.43 -9.87
N GLU A 447 47.08 -6.02 -10.33
CA GLU A 447 48.23 -6.91 -10.47
C GLU A 447 48.83 -7.27 -9.10
N ASP A 448 48.87 -6.33 -8.16
CA ASP A 448 49.27 -6.60 -6.77
C ASP A 448 48.34 -7.62 -6.08
N VAL A 449 47.04 -7.53 -6.32
CA VAL A 449 46.04 -8.50 -5.83
C VAL A 449 46.23 -9.87 -6.47
N LYS A 450 46.47 -9.94 -7.79
CA LYS A 450 46.79 -11.20 -8.47
C LYS A 450 48.03 -11.88 -7.88
N ALA A 451 49.13 -11.13 -7.73
CA ALA A 451 50.38 -11.64 -7.19
C ALA A 451 50.24 -12.06 -5.71
N HIS A 452 49.58 -11.25 -4.88
CA HIS A 452 49.46 -11.51 -3.44
C HIS A 452 48.57 -12.72 -3.10
N PHE A 453 47.53 -12.98 -3.92
CA PHE A 453 46.60 -14.08 -3.69
C PHE A 453 46.76 -15.27 -4.65
N GLY A 454 47.73 -15.20 -5.57
CA GLY A 454 47.99 -16.25 -6.56
C GLY A 454 46.81 -16.51 -7.49
N VAL A 455 46.23 -15.46 -8.08
CA VAL A 455 45.07 -15.56 -8.99
C VAL A 455 45.31 -15.02 -10.40
N ASP A 456 44.82 -15.70 -11.43
CA ASP A 456 44.96 -15.28 -12.84
C ASP A 456 44.24 -13.95 -13.13
N SER A 457 43.06 -13.76 -12.54
CA SER A 457 42.14 -12.69 -12.92
C SER A 457 41.70 -11.85 -11.71
N CYS A 458 41.66 -10.53 -11.91
CA CYS A 458 41.19 -9.60 -10.89
C CYS A 458 40.28 -8.54 -11.54
N THR A 459 39.07 -8.36 -11.00
CA THR A 459 38.13 -7.31 -11.46
C THR A 459 37.85 -6.31 -10.35
N VAL A 460 37.59 -5.06 -10.70
CA VAL A 460 37.25 -4.00 -9.72
C VAL A 460 35.80 -3.55 -9.90
N GLY A 461 35.10 -3.38 -8.78
CA GLY A 461 33.74 -2.83 -8.76
C GLY A 461 33.47 -2.00 -7.51
N ALA A 462 32.37 -1.25 -7.53
CA ALA A 462 31.88 -0.52 -6.37
C ALA A 462 30.39 -0.78 -6.11
N ILE A 463 29.97 -0.60 -4.86
CA ILE A 463 28.55 -0.65 -4.46
C ILE A 463 28.17 0.72 -3.91
N VAL A 464 27.54 1.53 -4.77
CA VAL A 464 27.11 2.90 -4.44
C VAL A 464 25.61 2.93 -4.17
N VAL A 465 25.24 3.25 -2.93
CA VAL A 465 23.83 3.31 -2.48
C VAL A 465 23.61 4.66 -1.80
N GLY A 466 22.62 5.42 -2.23
CA GLY A 466 22.42 6.76 -1.68
C GLY A 466 21.94 6.73 -0.24
N ALA A 467 22.24 7.79 0.50
CA ALA A 467 21.86 7.95 1.90
C ALA A 467 20.37 7.70 2.20
N ARG A 468 19.49 8.00 1.25
CA ARG A 468 18.04 7.84 1.29
C ARG A 468 17.58 6.69 0.38
N SER A 469 18.42 5.66 0.25
CA SER A 469 18.09 4.40 -0.43
C SER A 469 17.90 4.55 -1.95
N SER A 470 18.65 5.46 -2.59
CA SER A 470 18.83 5.45 -4.04
C SER A 470 19.79 4.34 -4.46
N TRP A 471 19.75 3.94 -5.74
CA TRP A 471 20.50 2.78 -6.21
C TRP A 471 21.24 3.08 -7.52
N CYS A 472 22.58 3.07 -7.49
CA CYS A 472 23.38 3.24 -8.69
C CYS A 472 23.17 2.08 -9.69
N ALA A 473 23.17 2.39 -10.99
CA ALA A 473 22.96 1.37 -12.03
C ALA A 473 24.20 0.47 -12.16
N SER A 474 25.39 1.09 -12.09
CA SER A 474 26.71 0.48 -12.23
C SER A 474 26.99 -0.61 -11.17
N ASN A 475 26.31 -0.57 -10.01
CA ASN A 475 26.27 -1.67 -9.03
C ASN A 475 25.95 -3.04 -9.68
N ARG A 476 25.24 -3.09 -10.81
CA ARG A 476 24.95 -4.34 -11.54
C ARG A 476 26.24 -5.10 -11.91
N LEU A 477 27.33 -4.40 -12.23
CA LEU A 477 28.61 -4.99 -12.62
C LEU A 477 29.25 -5.71 -11.43
N ALA A 478 29.52 -4.97 -10.35
CA ALA A 478 30.01 -5.49 -9.06
C ALA A 478 29.18 -6.68 -8.53
N LEU A 479 27.85 -6.59 -8.60
CA LEU A 479 26.95 -7.60 -8.06
C LEU A 479 26.71 -8.79 -9.00
N LYS A 480 27.15 -8.73 -10.26
CA LYS A 480 27.19 -9.89 -11.16
C LYS A 480 28.37 -10.80 -10.79
N ALA A 481 29.55 -10.21 -10.53
CA ALA A 481 30.73 -10.95 -10.08
C ALA A 481 30.47 -11.74 -8.79
N CYS A 482 29.73 -11.15 -7.85
CA CYS A 482 29.53 -11.72 -6.50
C CYS A 482 28.19 -12.48 -6.35
N SER A 483 27.65 -13.02 -7.44
CA SER A 483 26.39 -13.81 -7.50
C SER A 483 25.23 -13.24 -6.68
N THR A 484 25.12 -11.93 -6.53
CA THR A 484 24.33 -11.38 -5.41
C THR A 484 22.83 -11.43 -5.69
N SER A 485 22.08 -12.18 -4.87
CA SER A 485 20.64 -12.39 -5.04
C SER A 485 19.82 -11.09 -5.01
N ARG A 486 18.65 -11.05 -5.68
CA ARG A 486 17.73 -9.89 -5.62
C ARG A 486 17.31 -9.55 -4.19
N ARG A 487 17.11 -10.55 -3.32
CA ARG A 487 16.78 -10.34 -1.89
C ARG A 487 17.90 -9.60 -1.17
N THR A 488 19.16 -9.98 -1.40
CA THR A 488 20.33 -9.30 -0.83
C THR A 488 20.45 -7.86 -1.34
N ARG A 489 20.26 -7.62 -2.65
CA ARG A 489 20.27 -6.26 -3.23
C ARG A 489 19.23 -5.34 -2.59
N VAL A 490 18.01 -5.85 -2.38
CA VAL A 490 16.94 -5.11 -1.67
C VAL A 490 17.33 -4.80 -0.24
N ARG A 491 17.87 -5.78 0.50
CA ARG A 491 18.34 -5.60 1.89
C ARG A 491 19.48 -4.59 2.00
N ILE A 492 20.44 -4.60 1.08
CA ILE A 492 21.49 -3.57 0.99
C ILE A 492 20.85 -2.20 0.75
N ALA A 493 19.96 -2.10 -0.25
CA ALA A 493 19.37 -0.83 -0.66
C ALA A 493 18.58 -0.11 0.42
N TRP A 494 18.00 -0.82 1.40
CA TRP A 494 17.30 -0.21 2.54
C TRP A 494 18.13 -0.15 3.83
N THR A 495 19.31 -0.78 3.88
CA THR A 495 20.18 -0.76 5.09
C THR A 495 20.67 0.65 5.41
N THR A 496 20.72 1.52 4.41
CA THR A 496 20.99 2.96 4.54
C THR A 496 20.02 3.68 5.49
N ASP A 497 18.74 3.31 5.48
CA ASP A 497 17.69 3.93 6.32
C ASP A 497 17.78 3.53 7.81
N LYS A 498 18.45 2.42 8.13
CA LYS A 498 18.47 1.87 9.51
C LYS A 498 19.28 2.68 10.52
N VAL A 499 20.25 3.47 10.05
CA VAL A 499 21.34 3.96 10.92
C VAL A 499 21.30 5.48 11.11
N GLN A 500 20.74 6.23 10.17
CA GLN A 500 20.63 7.69 10.27
C GLN A 500 19.59 8.16 11.32
N PRO A 501 18.43 7.51 11.52
CA PRO A 501 17.41 8.03 12.44
C PRO A 501 17.50 7.59 13.90
N ALA A 502 18.30 6.57 14.23
CA ALA A 502 18.55 6.19 15.63
C ALA A 502 19.24 7.33 16.40
N ALA A 503 20.11 8.09 15.71
CA ALA A 503 20.71 9.33 16.20
C ALA A 503 19.66 10.35 16.65
N GLN A 504 18.53 10.41 15.95
CA GLN A 504 17.51 11.45 16.12
C GLN A 504 16.54 11.15 17.27
N LEU A 505 16.45 9.88 17.68
CA LEU A 505 15.83 9.47 18.94
C LEU A 505 16.75 9.73 20.15
N ALA A 506 18.08 9.61 19.98
CA ALA A 506 19.05 10.01 20.99
C ALA A 506 19.12 11.56 21.14
N ALA A 507 19.00 12.30 20.03
CA ALA A 507 19.03 13.77 20.00
C ALA A 507 17.76 14.48 20.51
N ASN A 508 16.79 13.72 21.02
CA ASN A 508 15.53 14.22 21.58
C ASN A 508 15.41 14.00 23.11
N GLN A 509 16.45 13.52 23.79
CA GLN A 509 16.51 13.69 25.25
C GLN A 509 16.81 15.17 25.53
N PRO A 510 16.00 15.88 26.34
CA PRO A 510 16.41 17.17 26.87
C PRO A 510 17.65 16.97 27.74
N GLN A 511 18.64 17.85 27.60
CA GLN A 511 19.50 18.14 28.75
C GLN A 511 18.59 18.83 29.76
N GLY A 512 18.48 18.26 30.96
CA GLY A 512 17.64 18.82 32.00
C GLY A 512 18.18 20.17 32.43
N GLU A 513 17.37 21.21 32.28
CA GLU A 513 17.37 22.32 33.22
C GLU A 513 16.59 21.78 34.44
N ASP A 514 17.35 21.23 35.39
CA ASP A 514 17.09 21.18 36.83
C ASP A 514 17.96 20.07 37.47
N GLY A 515 18.38 20.31 38.71
CA GLY A 515 19.26 19.42 39.45
C GLY A 515 18.59 18.12 39.90
N ASP A 516 19.44 17.13 40.17
CA ASP A 516 19.17 15.86 40.84
C ASP A 516 18.40 14.73 40.11
N ALA A 517 18.83 13.50 40.43
CA ALA A 517 18.28 12.19 40.03
C ALA A 517 18.37 11.76 38.53
N LEU A 518 19.55 11.26 38.12
CA LEU A 518 19.72 10.41 36.93
C LEU A 518 18.96 9.06 37.03
N PRO A 519 18.08 8.69 36.07
CA PRO A 519 17.55 7.33 35.97
C PRO A 519 18.58 6.36 35.39
N ARG A 520 19.20 5.51 36.23
CA ARG A 520 20.23 4.50 35.85
C ARG A 520 19.85 3.45 34.79
N LYS A 521 18.65 3.48 34.19
CA LYS A 521 18.04 2.36 33.43
C LYS A 521 18.39 2.22 31.94
N ILE A 522 19.11 3.16 31.31
CA ILE A 522 19.44 3.07 29.86
C ILE A 522 20.88 2.60 29.59
N ARG A 523 21.83 2.79 30.53
CA ARG A 523 23.23 2.34 30.38
C ARG A 523 23.36 0.81 30.26
N TRP A 524 22.46 0.06 30.89
CA TRP A 524 22.52 -1.40 30.98
C TRP A 524 21.94 -2.16 29.77
N ARG A 525 21.01 -1.57 29.01
CA ARG A 525 20.31 -2.29 27.92
C ARG A 525 21.08 -2.32 26.58
N VAL A 526 22.19 -1.59 26.47
CA VAL A 526 23.09 -1.65 25.30
C VAL A 526 24.28 -2.59 25.54
N LEU A 527 24.67 -2.81 26.80
CA LEU A 527 25.74 -3.73 27.18
C LEU A 527 25.27 -5.19 27.26
N SER A 528 24.02 -5.42 27.67
CA SER A 528 23.44 -6.78 27.80
C SER A 528 23.23 -7.51 26.47
N GLU A 529 23.30 -6.85 25.30
CA GLU A 529 23.33 -7.54 23.98
C GLU A 529 24.76 -7.96 23.56
N GLN A 530 25.79 -7.73 24.38
CA GLN A 530 27.17 -8.18 24.13
C GLN A 530 27.61 -9.37 25.01
N GLU A 531 27.18 -9.45 26.28
CA GLU A 531 27.64 -10.51 27.21
C GLU A 531 27.11 -11.92 26.88
N ASP A 532 25.97 -12.05 26.19
CA ASP A 532 25.38 -13.33 25.76
C ASP A 532 26.13 -14.00 24.58
N ARG A 533 27.35 -13.55 24.23
CA ARG A 533 28.18 -14.13 23.16
C ARG A 533 29.59 -14.55 23.55
N GLU A 534 30.02 -14.34 24.79
CA GLU A 534 31.39 -14.67 25.25
C GLU A 534 31.45 -15.85 26.25
N LYS A 535 30.35 -16.62 26.41
CA LYS A 535 30.33 -17.84 27.25
C LYS A 535 30.23 -19.14 26.45
N THR A 536 31.22 -19.40 25.59
CA THR A 536 31.53 -20.75 25.08
C THR A 536 33.03 -20.99 24.94
N SER A 537 33.76 -21.06 26.06
CA SER A 537 35.14 -21.60 26.11
C SER A 537 35.67 -21.88 27.53
N ALA A 538 35.30 -23.05 28.10
CA ALA A 538 36.03 -23.88 29.11
C ALA A 538 36.55 -23.25 30.44
N PRO A 539 37.12 -24.06 31.38
CA PRO A 539 36.65 -25.31 31.99
C PRO A 539 36.30 -25.13 33.50
N GLY A 540 36.01 -26.20 34.25
CA GLY A 540 35.40 -26.15 35.59
C GLY A 540 36.31 -26.37 36.83
N ASN A 541 35.69 -26.16 38.01
CA ASN A 541 36.06 -26.40 39.43
C ASN A 541 35.55 -25.18 40.27
N GLY A 542 35.04 -25.26 41.51
CA GLY A 542 34.63 -26.38 42.36
C GLY A 542 34.28 -25.90 43.79
N SER A 543 33.17 -26.40 44.37
CA SER A 543 32.83 -26.45 45.82
C SER A 543 32.50 -25.18 46.67
N ASN A 544 31.44 -25.31 47.50
CA ASN A 544 31.14 -24.68 48.82
C ASN A 544 30.89 -23.15 48.90
N GLY A 545 30.00 -22.59 49.75
CA GLY A 545 29.01 -23.14 50.69
C GLY A 545 28.43 -22.03 51.64
N ALA A 546 27.29 -22.32 52.30
CA ALA A 546 26.65 -21.59 53.43
C ALA A 546 25.78 -20.29 53.20
N THR A 547 24.59 -20.34 53.81
CA THR A 547 23.67 -19.26 54.28
C THR A 547 23.70 -19.25 55.85
N PRO A 548 22.90 -18.51 56.68
CA PRO A 548 21.67 -17.68 56.50
C PRO A 548 21.79 -16.31 57.26
N PRO A 549 20.78 -15.64 57.91
CA PRO A 549 19.30 -15.73 57.90
C PRO A 549 18.53 -14.38 57.70
N LYS A 550 17.19 -14.44 57.81
CA LYS A 550 16.20 -13.35 57.65
C LYS A 550 15.77 -12.72 58.99
N GLN A 551 15.26 -11.47 58.98
CA GLN A 551 14.23 -10.98 59.94
C GLN A 551 13.22 -9.99 59.29
N GLY A 552 11.98 -10.05 59.76
CA GLY A 552 10.94 -9.00 59.79
C GLY A 552 10.31 -9.04 61.21
N PRO A 553 9.09 -8.52 61.53
CA PRO A 553 8.01 -7.97 60.67
C PRO A 553 7.41 -6.64 61.25
N HIS A 554 6.20 -6.20 60.81
CA HIS A 554 5.10 -5.68 61.69
C HIS A 554 3.76 -5.40 60.91
N TYR A 555 2.62 -5.36 61.62
CA TYR A 555 1.18 -5.34 61.20
C TYR A 555 0.62 -3.90 60.90
N CYS A 556 -0.33 -3.63 59.97
CA CYS A 556 -1.83 -3.76 59.98
C CYS A 556 -2.58 -2.80 60.96
N PRO A 557 -3.90 -2.42 60.79
CA PRO A 557 -5.00 -3.12 60.07
C PRO A 557 -6.18 -2.29 59.41
N HIS A 558 -7.18 -3.02 58.87
CA HIS A 558 -8.62 -2.68 58.58
C HIS A 558 -8.98 -1.57 57.53
N ASN A 559 -10.07 -1.62 56.73
CA ASN A 559 -11.41 -2.26 56.88
C ASN A 559 -12.04 -2.78 55.54
N THR A 560 -13.19 -3.48 55.62
CA THR A 560 -13.96 -4.20 54.56
C THR A 560 -15.48 -4.20 54.92
N PRO A 561 -16.45 -4.82 54.18
CA PRO A 561 -16.66 -5.21 52.76
C PRO A 561 -18.11 -4.77 52.30
N PRO A 562 -19.06 -5.57 51.70
CA PRO A 562 -19.02 -6.70 50.74
C PRO A 562 -19.99 -6.61 49.52
N SER A 563 -19.73 -7.47 48.51
CA SER A 563 -20.70 -8.20 47.64
C SER A 563 -19.97 -8.84 46.43
N THR A 564 -20.45 -9.82 45.63
CA THR A 564 -21.29 -11.05 45.82
C THR A 564 -20.97 -11.93 44.57
N ILE A 565 -20.32 -13.11 44.66
CA ILE A 565 -20.89 -14.47 44.86
C ILE A 565 -21.87 -14.90 43.73
N TYR A 566 -21.80 -16.06 43.04
CA TYR A 566 -20.90 -17.24 43.01
C TYR A 566 -20.88 -17.91 41.59
N PRO A 567 -20.02 -18.92 41.30
CA PRO A 567 -19.79 -19.52 39.96
C PRO A 567 -20.43 -20.91 39.76
N LEU A 568 -20.05 -21.60 38.68
CA LEU A 568 -20.24 -23.04 38.47
C LEU A 568 -18.91 -23.71 38.07
N CYS A 569 -18.56 -24.78 38.79
CA CYS A 569 -17.51 -25.77 38.49
C CYS A 569 -18.14 -27.17 38.52
N ILE A 570 -17.50 -28.17 37.89
CA ILE A 570 -17.13 -29.48 38.46
C ILE A 570 -16.66 -30.48 37.36
N ASN A 571 -15.45 -31.02 37.56
CA ASN A 571 -14.90 -32.37 37.30
C ASN A 571 -15.10 -33.10 35.94
N ASP A 572 -14.33 -34.12 35.53
CA ASP A 572 -13.17 -34.88 36.06
C ASP A 572 -12.24 -35.22 34.84
N GLY A 573 -11.03 -35.79 34.90
CA GLY A 573 -10.22 -36.34 36.00
C GLY A 573 -9.48 -37.63 35.58
N SER A 574 -8.16 -37.61 35.37
CA SER A 574 -7.28 -38.83 35.35
C SER A 574 -5.77 -38.48 35.28
N ARG A 575 -4.89 -39.42 35.70
CA ARG A 575 -3.47 -39.18 36.06
C ARG A 575 -2.41 -39.71 35.05
N ARG A 576 -1.16 -39.24 35.24
CA ARG A 576 0.13 -39.56 34.57
C ARG A 576 0.61 -41.03 34.79
N PRO A 577 1.83 -41.51 34.40
CA PRO A 577 2.95 -40.91 33.60
C PRO A 577 3.63 -41.86 32.56
N SER A 578 4.58 -41.32 31.75
CA SER A 578 5.96 -41.84 31.49
C SER A 578 6.52 -41.55 30.08
N GLY A 579 7.85 -41.53 29.94
CA GLY A 579 8.57 -41.75 28.67
C GLY A 579 8.89 -40.53 27.77
N CYS A 580 10.11 -40.00 27.86
CA CYS A 580 10.80 -39.39 26.71
C CYS A 580 11.72 -40.45 26.07
N PRO A 581 11.96 -40.41 24.75
CA PRO A 581 13.18 -39.73 24.29
C PRO A 581 12.97 -38.84 23.04
N ALA A 582 14.07 -38.19 22.62
CA ALA A 582 14.07 -37.13 21.63
C ALA A 582 13.91 -37.60 20.17
N ASN A 583 13.37 -36.70 19.33
CA ASN A 583 13.92 -36.45 18.00
C ASN A 583 13.54 -35.05 17.49
N THR A 584 14.44 -34.43 16.74
CA THR A 584 14.34 -33.05 16.26
C THR A 584 13.69 -32.95 14.87
N GLU A 585 12.54 -32.29 14.77
CA GLU A 585 11.98 -31.78 13.51
C GLU A 585 11.59 -30.29 13.62
N PRO A 586 11.64 -29.52 12.51
CA PRO A 586 11.42 -28.08 12.54
C PRO A 586 9.94 -27.71 12.73
N SER A 587 9.68 -26.72 13.59
CA SER A 587 8.33 -26.33 13.99
C SER A 587 7.44 -25.89 12.81
N GLN A 588 6.41 -26.69 12.53
CA GLN A 588 5.30 -26.26 11.69
C GLN A 588 4.54 -25.13 12.36
N MET A 589 4.18 -24.09 11.60
CA MET A 589 3.32 -23.01 12.10
C MET A 589 1.89 -23.52 12.38
N PRO A 590 1.20 -23.03 13.44
CA PRO A 590 -0.18 -23.42 13.70
C PRO A 590 -1.11 -23.01 12.55
N ARG A 591 -1.73 -23.99 11.88
CA ARG A 591 -2.64 -23.76 10.74
C ARG A 591 -3.89 -22.94 11.12
N HIS A 592 -4.26 -22.90 12.39
CA HIS A 592 -5.43 -22.17 12.88
C HIS A 592 -5.34 -20.64 12.71
N LEU A 593 -4.16 -20.03 12.80
CA LEU A 593 -3.99 -18.57 12.62
C LEU A 593 -4.09 -18.10 11.16
N ILE A 594 -4.20 -19.01 10.20
CA ILE A 594 -4.38 -18.71 8.77
C ILE A 594 -5.86 -18.79 8.37
N SER A 595 -6.68 -19.56 9.10
CA SER A 595 -8.13 -19.67 8.91
C SER A 595 -8.82 -18.32 9.10
N ASP A 596 -8.59 -17.67 10.24
CA ASP A 596 -9.24 -16.41 10.62
C ASP A 596 -8.87 -15.25 9.67
N ALA A 597 -7.68 -15.31 9.08
CA ALA A 597 -7.24 -14.36 8.06
C ALA A 597 -7.96 -14.60 6.71
N TYR A 598 -8.29 -15.84 6.38
CA TYR A 598 -9.06 -16.20 5.18
C TYR A 598 -10.54 -15.82 5.31
N GLU A 599 -11.16 -16.03 6.48
CA GLU A 599 -12.53 -15.55 6.74
C GLU A 599 -12.63 -14.02 6.69
N TRP A 600 -11.61 -13.30 7.14
CA TRP A 600 -11.55 -11.84 7.07
C TRP A 600 -11.51 -11.29 5.64
N ILE A 601 -10.94 -12.02 4.68
CA ILE A 601 -10.87 -11.60 3.27
C ILE A 601 -12.26 -11.59 2.63
N ASN A 602 -13.18 -12.46 3.07
CA ASN A 602 -14.53 -12.59 2.51
C ASN A 602 -15.50 -11.45 2.91
N LYS A 603 -15.09 -10.53 3.80
CA LYS A 603 -15.86 -9.30 4.12
C LYS A 603 -15.46 -8.08 3.27
N ILE A 604 -14.49 -8.24 2.37
CA ILE A 604 -14.24 -7.31 1.26
C ILE A 604 -14.91 -7.95 0.04
N PRO A 605 -15.69 -7.21 -0.78
CA PRO A 605 -16.19 -7.74 -2.04
C PRO A 605 -15.01 -8.00 -2.99
N SER A 606 -14.56 -9.25 -3.02
CA SER A 606 -13.52 -9.75 -3.91
C SER A 606 -14.08 -9.82 -5.33
N VAL A 607 -13.61 -8.92 -6.21
CA VAL A 607 -13.91 -8.96 -7.64
C VAL A 607 -12.65 -9.43 -8.40
N PRO A 608 -12.77 -10.36 -9.36
CA PRO A 608 -11.61 -10.91 -10.06
C PRO A 608 -10.81 -9.89 -10.89
N ILE A 609 -9.56 -10.28 -11.15
CA ILE A 609 -8.68 -9.67 -12.15
C ILE A 609 -9.31 -9.83 -13.53
N TYR A 610 -9.73 -8.74 -14.18
CA TYR A 610 -10.09 -8.78 -15.58
C TYR A 610 -8.91 -8.47 -16.49
N TYR A 611 -8.37 -9.54 -17.10
CA TYR A 611 -7.90 -9.45 -18.48
C TYR A 611 -9.08 -9.09 -19.40
N LEU A 612 -8.76 -8.54 -20.57
CA LEU A 612 -9.75 -8.23 -21.60
C LEU A 612 -10.41 -9.53 -22.10
N ALA A 613 -11.71 -9.69 -21.86
CA ALA A 613 -12.51 -10.65 -22.61
C ALA A 613 -12.58 -10.18 -24.08
N LYS A 614 -11.85 -10.88 -24.95
CA LYS A 614 -12.29 -11.05 -26.35
C LYS A 614 -13.43 -12.07 -26.37
N PRO A 615 -14.37 -12.00 -27.33
CA PRO A 615 -15.42 -13.02 -27.45
C PRO A 615 -14.77 -14.39 -27.69
N GLN A 616 -15.20 -15.41 -26.94
CA GLN A 616 -14.86 -16.80 -27.24
C GLN A 616 -15.93 -17.44 -28.15
N PRO A 617 -15.54 -18.39 -29.02
CA PRO A 617 -16.47 -19.10 -29.88
C PRO A 617 -17.29 -20.16 -29.12
N ARG A 618 -18.31 -20.68 -29.82
CA ARG A 618 -19.41 -21.52 -29.33
C ARG A 618 -18.99 -22.86 -28.69
N GLU A 619 -19.93 -23.36 -27.86
CA GLU A 619 -20.27 -24.77 -27.62
C GLU A 619 -19.19 -25.76 -27.17
N ARG A 620 -19.30 -26.22 -25.91
CA ARG A 620 -19.51 -27.63 -25.52
C ARG A 620 -19.67 -27.79 -23.99
N ALA A 621 -20.15 -28.97 -23.58
CA ALA A 621 -20.24 -29.44 -22.19
C ALA A 621 -21.29 -28.78 -21.27
N TRP A 622 -22.58 -29.00 -21.58
CA TRP A 622 -23.65 -28.98 -20.59
C TRP A 622 -24.13 -30.42 -20.33
N GLN A 623 -23.42 -31.14 -19.45
CA GLN A 623 -23.86 -32.43 -18.90
C GLN A 623 -23.18 -32.67 -17.54
N ASN A 624 -23.89 -33.38 -16.66
CA ASN A 624 -23.47 -33.79 -15.30
C ASN A 624 -23.44 -32.69 -14.22
N GLN A 625 -24.63 -32.24 -13.81
CA GLN A 625 -25.00 -32.22 -12.39
C GLN A 625 -26.54 -32.19 -12.21
N ARG A 626 -27.15 -33.37 -12.05
CA ARG A 626 -28.52 -33.48 -11.51
C ARG A 626 -28.45 -33.37 -9.98
N GLY A 627 -29.42 -32.68 -9.38
CA GLY A 627 -29.77 -32.87 -7.96
C GLY A 627 -29.20 -31.87 -6.97
N LYS A 628 -29.73 -30.64 -6.97
CA LYS A 628 -29.99 -29.84 -5.75
C LYS A 628 -30.99 -28.72 -6.09
N LYS A 629 -32.11 -28.65 -5.36
CA LYS A 629 -33.10 -27.57 -5.48
C LYS A 629 -32.57 -26.29 -4.80
N THR A 630 -31.69 -25.55 -5.47
CA THR A 630 -31.34 -24.18 -5.04
C THR A 630 -32.43 -23.21 -5.51
N LEU A 631 -33.12 -22.59 -4.54
CA LEU A 631 -34.06 -21.49 -4.77
C LEU A 631 -33.30 -20.26 -5.29
N LEU A 632 -33.18 -20.16 -6.61
CA LEU A 632 -32.74 -18.95 -7.31
C LEU A 632 -33.86 -17.90 -7.20
N SER A 633 -33.61 -16.84 -6.42
CA SER A 633 -34.56 -15.74 -6.20
C SER A 633 -34.15 -14.53 -7.05
N LEU A 634 -34.92 -14.21 -8.11
CA LEU A 634 -34.63 -13.01 -8.91
C LEU A 634 -34.92 -11.73 -8.13
N THR A 635 -34.13 -10.70 -8.40
CA THR A 635 -34.33 -9.33 -7.88
C THR A 635 -34.68 -8.41 -9.03
N LEU A 636 -35.76 -7.63 -8.89
CA LEU A 636 -36.27 -6.74 -9.94
C LEU A 636 -36.33 -5.30 -9.43
N VAL A 637 -35.61 -4.38 -10.09
CA VAL A 637 -35.44 -2.97 -9.70
C VAL A 637 -36.05 -2.01 -10.73
#